data_AF-A0A955E471-F1
#
_entry.id   AF-A0A955E471-F1
#
_cell.length_a   1.000
_cell.length_b   1.000
_cell.length_c   1.000
_cell.angle_alpha   90.00
_cell.angle_beta   90.00
_cell.angle_gamma   90.00
#
_symmetry.space_group_name_H-M   'P 1'
#
loop_
_entity.id
_entity.type
_entity.pdbx_description
1 polymer ?
#
loop_
_entity_poly.entity_id
_entity_poly.type
_entity_poly.pdbx_seq_one_letter_code
_entity_poly.pdbx_strand_id
1 'polypeptide(L)'
;MNRARSCSLLSLASVLVSTTALAQHAHDNSCGVNGENAIAETLQVMRPLDQAAGRLSDPSARGASLEDGSVIDILVLYTPAARTGAGGVAEIESAIEFGWGPLDQAALQSEIPINFRIVGKVEISYTESGSMSTDLARLRIPDDGVMDEAHDLRDLYMADIVMLVVNSGDVCGIANIGVGPGNTSTPENAFGVVGRACMPVPTMAFAHEVGHIMGLMHGWDESPCDNGGSTYGKGYVEPTDAFMTMMGTGAATREARFSNPDVLRFGVLPTGVPIGDPQEANAAAAMIGAAPVIAKYRNRDLNANGILDEDEITAGTLADCNGNNYPDIGEQDFNRNGIPDECDIAMGTSLDADLDGVPDELELPHIMVNQNAIGNQTGVDWAHAIHDLQDALALARASGDIEEIWVAVGTYLTGTDGQRSRQFNLIAGVNIRGGFLGSESSPDERMPDVYTTLSGDQLQNDGELVGDVKADNSLHVLMVNRQYGPILLDRLYVQSGYADSNLNCGGFMDHGGGIFAFNGDVEIRECEFRYNAALIGGGMVISNGTVSRVHDNFIHSNTALEALAYSSLGTSPFRGYAGGVQLNSNLSGEDFQFVNNRVQFNEDYQFVSGVYIAGGAPVFANNIITNNTSYGTYGASGLYLNLVDDVEISNCVIAYNTGPVAFSNYNSGLQGGRSDKITVSNSIIWKNSIGNPGLYGDEDNQFFIAGDTIHEVKNSIIMGWTGTLNGTGTGADPLFTDAANFDYTLAAGSPAIDMGDNNALPADFMDLDNDGDTLEPLPIDLAGNTRQTDDPDTADTGNGTAPIVDAGVYEFQPVVVECPADFTGDGLLDIFDVFAFLNAFNTMDPAADFTGDGLFDIFDVFAFLNEFNAGCP
;
A
#
# COMPACT_ATOMS: atom_id res chain seq x y z
N MET A 1 25.44 -21.60 -67.23
CA MET A 1 24.83 -20.76 -68.30
C MET A 1 23.85 -19.82 -67.64
N ASN A 2 24.04 -18.50 -67.83
CA ASN A 2 23.05 -17.41 -67.92
C ASN A 2 21.80 -17.42 -67.01
N ARG A 3 21.31 -16.34 -66.38
CA ARG A 3 21.55 -14.88 -66.34
C ARG A 3 20.57 -14.38 -65.25
N ALA A 4 21.00 -13.60 -64.25
CA ALA A 4 20.66 -12.18 -64.06
C ALA A 4 19.25 -11.72 -64.53
N ARG A 5 18.49 -11.07 -63.64
CA ARG A 5 18.02 -9.67 -63.83
C ARG A 5 17.30 -9.07 -62.62
N SER A 6 17.83 -7.92 -62.22
CA SER A 6 17.32 -6.88 -61.33
C SER A 6 16.20 -6.02 -61.97
N CYS A 7 15.42 -5.33 -61.15
CA CYS A 7 14.78 -4.01 -61.33
C CYS A 7 13.83 -3.80 -60.12
N SER A 8 13.66 -2.66 -59.45
CA SER A 8 14.24 -1.31 -59.53
C SER A 8 13.63 -0.46 -58.38
N LEU A 9 14.39 0.55 -57.94
CA LEU A 9 14.04 1.59 -56.95
C LEU A 9 12.82 2.47 -57.29
N LEU A 10 12.22 3.06 -56.24
CA LEU A 10 11.81 4.48 -55.98
C LEU A 10 10.63 4.43 -54.97
N SER A 11 10.42 5.30 -53.98
CA SER A 11 11.02 6.54 -53.47
C SER A 11 10.36 6.82 -52.11
N LEU A 12 11.09 7.50 -51.21
CA LEU A 12 10.62 8.02 -49.91
C LEU A 12 9.33 8.85 -50.02
N ALA A 13 8.44 8.71 -49.03
CA ALA A 13 7.82 9.82 -48.29
C ALA A 13 7.16 9.30 -46.99
N SER A 14 7.81 9.62 -45.86
CA SER A 14 7.26 10.04 -44.55
C SER A 14 5.80 9.77 -44.15
N VAL A 15 5.66 9.37 -42.88
CA VAL A 15 4.68 9.80 -41.84
C VAL A 15 4.07 8.60 -41.07
N LEU A 16 4.64 8.39 -39.87
CA LEU A 16 4.03 8.17 -38.55
C LEU A 16 2.76 7.30 -38.37
N VAL A 17 2.94 6.33 -37.46
CA VAL A 17 2.10 5.95 -36.29
C VAL A 17 0.84 5.11 -36.51
N SER A 18 0.83 3.99 -35.77
CA SER A 18 -0.27 3.33 -35.03
C SER A 18 -0.15 1.82 -35.25
N THR A 19 0.38 1.06 -34.30
CA THR A 19 -0.36 0.36 -33.23
C THR A 19 -1.64 -0.36 -33.66
N THR A 20 -1.79 -1.54 -33.05
CA THR A 20 -2.88 -2.52 -33.05
C THR A 20 -2.72 -3.68 -34.04
N ALA A 21 -3.03 -4.93 -33.71
CA ALA A 21 -3.26 -5.67 -32.45
C ALA A 21 -3.67 -7.09 -32.90
N LEU A 22 -3.34 -8.12 -32.11
CA LEU A 22 -3.95 -9.47 -32.10
C LEU A 22 -3.87 -10.31 -33.40
N ALA A 23 -3.91 -11.64 -33.40
CA ALA A 23 -3.70 -12.74 -32.47
C ALA A 23 -3.91 -14.02 -33.33
N GLN A 24 -3.58 -15.18 -32.76
CA GLN A 24 -4.04 -16.52 -33.16
C GLN A 24 -3.43 -17.16 -34.42
N HIS A 25 -2.73 -18.31 -34.26
CA HIS A 25 -3.39 -19.62 -34.21
C HIS A 25 -2.34 -20.74 -33.99
N ALA A 26 -2.62 -21.63 -33.05
CA ALA A 26 -1.85 -22.83 -32.74
C ALA A 26 -2.21 -24.02 -33.65
N HIS A 27 -1.33 -25.03 -33.61
CA HIS A 27 -1.46 -26.44 -34.03
C HIS A 27 -1.23 -26.82 -35.51
N ASP A 28 -0.12 -27.53 -35.75
CA ASP A 28 -0.15 -28.92 -36.24
C ASP A 28 1.16 -29.66 -35.85
N ASN A 29 1.01 -30.73 -35.08
CA ASN A 29 2.04 -31.74 -34.80
C ASN A 29 1.69 -33.00 -35.60
N SER A 30 2.50 -33.36 -36.60
CA SER A 30 2.51 -34.74 -37.11
C SER A 30 3.90 -35.24 -37.55
N CYS A 31 4.46 -36.08 -36.68
CA CYS A 31 5.13 -37.36 -36.96
C CYS A 31 6.41 -37.40 -37.83
N GLY A 32 7.55 -37.76 -37.20
CA GLY A 32 8.58 -38.58 -37.87
C GLY A 32 10.02 -38.38 -37.42
N VAL A 33 10.42 -38.98 -36.30
CA VAL A 33 11.81 -39.04 -35.84
C VAL A 33 12.62 -40.00 -36.73
N ASN A 34 13.79 -39.54 -37.21
CA ASN A 34 15.12 -40.17 -37.06
C ASN A 34 16.10 -39.74 -38.17
N GLY A 35 17.20 -39.12 -37.79
CA GLY A 35 18.34 -38.89 -38.67
C GLY A 35 19.27 -37.79 -38.15
N GLU A 36 20.20 -38.16 -37.29
CA GLU A 36 21.28 -37.34 -36.74
C GLU A 36 22.03 -36.49 -37.79
N ASN A 37 22.52 -35.35 -37.31
CA ASN A 37 23.53 -34.45 -37.89
C ASN A 37 23.09 -33.50 -39.01
N ALA A 38 22.64 -32.30 -38.61
CA ALA A 38 23.40 -31.05 -38.81
C ALA A 38 22.50 -29.82 -38.57
N ILE A 39 22.40 -29.37 -37.32
CA ILE A 39 22.24 -27.95 -36.93
C ILE A 39 22.55 -27.81 -35.43
N ALA A 40 23.79 -28.11 -35.07
CA ALA A 40 24.39 -27.67 -33.82
C ALA A 40 25.61 -26.83 -34.21
N GLU A 41 25.39 -25.59 -34.67
CA GLU A 41 26.44 -24.57 -34.82
C GLU A 41 25.89 -23.23 -35.36
N THR A 42 24.78 -22.68 -34.82
CA THR A 42 24.50 -21.22 -34.89
C THR A 42 23.30 -20.84 -34.02
N LEU A 43 23.47 -20.86 -32.69
CA LEU A 43 22.87 -19.94 -31.69
C LEU A 43 23.25 -20.45 -30.28
N GLN A 44 24.55 -20.53 -30.00
CA GLN A 44 25.05 -20.44 -28.64
C GLN A 44 25.92 -19.19 -28.60
N VAL A 45 25.29 -18.06 -28.27
CA VAL A 45 26.05 -17.02 -27.58
C VAL A 45 26.25 -17.61 -26.19
N MET A 46 27.46 -18.11 -25.94
CA MET A 46 27.88 -18.56 -24.61
C MET A 46 27.51 -17.46 -23.60
N ARG A 47 26.84 -17.84 -22.51
CA ARG A 47 26.57 -16.93 -21.40
C ARG A 47 27.92 -16.46 -20.83
N PRO A 48 28.06 -15.20 -20.38
CA PRO A 48 29.29 -14.71 -19.74
C PRO A 48 29.81 -15.60 -18.59
N LEU A 49 28.93 -16.38 -17.95
CA LEU A 49 29.27 -17.42 -16.96
C LEU A 49 30.35 -18.41 -17.45
N ASP A 50 30.29 -18.86 -18.71
CA ASP A 50 31.24 -19.84 -19.25
C ASP A 50 32.65 -19.25 -19.47
N GLN A 51 32.77 -17.91 -19.54
CA GLN A 51 34.07 -17.21 -19.68
C GLN A 51 34.73 -16.88 -18.34
N ALA A 52 33.95 -16.73 -17.25
CA ALA A 52 34.46 -16.35 -15.93
C ALA A 52 35.13 -17.51 -15.17
N ALA A 53 34.64 -18.75 -15.35
CA ALA A 53 35.16 -19.95 -14.67
C ALA A 53 36.64 -20.27 -14.99
N GLY A 54 37.18 -19.74 -16.10
CA GLY A 54 38.55 -20.02 -16.56
C GLY A 54 39.67 -19.16 -15.94
N ARG A 55 39.38 -18.25 -15.00
CA ARG A 55 40.35 -17.24 -14.51
C ARG A 55 40.50 -17.09 -12.99
N LEU A 56 40.02 -18.04 -12.18
CA LEU A 56 40.24 -17.99 -10.74
C LEU A 56 41.70 -18.27 -10.39
N SER A 57 42.42 -17.22 -9.96
CA SER A 57 43.73 -17.33 -9.33
C SER A 57 43.57 -17.75 -7.86
N ASP A 58 44.07 -18.96 -7.55
CA ASP A 58 44.45 -19.49 -6.22
C ASP A 58 43.44 -19.28 -5.05
N PRO A 59 42.58 -20.27 -4.77
CA PRO A 59 41.66 -20.25 -3.62
C PRO A 59 42.34 -20.40 -2.25
N SER A 60 43.62 -20.76 -2.18
CA SER A 60 44.25 -21.30 -0.95
C SER A 60 44.64 -20.26 0.13
N ALA A 61 44.11 -19.05 0.11
CA ALA A 61 44.49 -17.96 1.03
C ALA A 61 43.36 -17.40 1.93
N ARG A 62 42.12 -17.91 1.87
CA ARG A 62 40.97 -17.36 2.61
C ARG A 62 40.74 -18.15 3.91
N GLY A 63 41.32 -17.69 5.02
CA GLY A 63 41.07 -18.28 6.35
C GLY A 63 40.07 -17.45 7.17
N ALA A 64 39.10 -18.13 7.79
CA ALA A 64 38.39 -17.91 9.08
C ALA A 64 38.14 -16.50 9.70
N SER A 65 38.40 -15.36 9.04
CA SER A 65 38.33 -14.02 9.69
C SER A 65 37.55 -12.95 8.90
N LEU A 66 36.55 -13.30 8.08
CA LEU A 66 36.03 -12.40 7.04
C LEU A 66 34.63 -11.82 7.26
N GLU A 67 33.85 -12.26 8.26
CA GLU A 67 32.48 -11.76 8.52
C GLU A 67 32.36 -10.80 9.72
N ASP A 68 33.48 -10.38 10.31
CA ASP A 68 33.50 -9.39 11.39
C ASP A 68 33.44 -7.94 10.89
N GLY A 69 33.24 -7.75 9.57
CA GLY A 69 33.25 -6.45 8.90
C GLY A 69 34.65 -5.88 8.64
N SER A 70 35.73 -6.64 8.89
CA SER A 70 37.10 -6.17 8.62
C SER A 70 37.46 -6.14 7.12
N VAL A 71 36.71 -6.86 6.28
CA VAL A 71 36.85 -6.87 4.82
C VAL A 71 35.47 -6.67 4.18
N ILE A 72 35.41 -5.84 3.13
CA ILE A 72 34.21 -5.64 2.31
C ILE A 72 34.57 -5.88 0.84
N ASP A 73 33.99 -6.91 0.25
CA ASP A 73 34.20 -7.36 -1.12
C ASP A 73 33.27 -6.62 -2.10
N ILE A 74 33.82 -6.11 -3.21
CA ILE A 74 33.11 -5.30 -4.20
C ILE A 74 33.22 -5.96 -5.58
N LEU A 75 32.07 -6.24 -6.20
CA LEU A 75 31.97 -6.56 -7.62
C LEU A 75 31.76 -5.27 -8.41
N VAL A 76 32.55 -5.08 -9.46
CA VAL A 76 32.39 -3.94 -10.36
C VAL A 76 31.90 -4.42 -11.73
N LEU A 77 30.69 -4.04 -12.08
CA LEU A 77 30.11 -4.24 -13.41
C LEU A 77 30.40 -3.03 -14.29
N TYR A 78 30.55 -3.21 -15.59
CA TYR A 78 30.69 -2.09 -16.53
C TYR A 78 29.99 -2.38 -17.86
N THR A 79 29.45 -1.33 -18.48
CA THR A 79 28.72 -1.46 -19.76
C THR A 79 29.67 -1.51 -20.97
N PRO A 80 29.21 -2.00 -22.14
CA PRO A 80 29.99 -1.96 -23.38
C PRO A 80 30.32 -0.53 -23.83
N ALA A 81 29.43 0.43 -23.52
CA ALA A 81 29.65 1.85 -23.75
C ALA A 81 30.75 2.41 -22.84
N ALA A 82 30.79 2.04 -21.56
CA ALA A 82 31.84 2.43 -20.63
C ALA A 82 33.22 1.90 -21.07
N ARG A 83 33.29 0.62 -21.48
CA ARG A 83 34.50 0.04 -22.09
C ARG A 83 34.95 0.84 -23.30
N THR A 84 34.03 1.09 -24.23
CA THR A 84 34.35 1.81 -25.48
C THR A 84 34.84 3.23 -25.19
N GLY A 85 34.19 3.93 -24.24
CA GLY A 85 34.59 5.26 -23.80
C GLY A 85 35.93 5.30 -23.07
N ALA A 86 36.33 4.22 -22.39
CA ALA A 86 37.65 4.09 -21.76
C ALA A 86 38.77 3.82 -22.77
N GLY A 87 38.46 3.16 -23.88
CA GLY A 87 39.43 2.81 -24.93
C GLY A 87 39.68 1.32 -25.10
N GLY A 88 39.01 0.47 -24.32
CA GLY A 88 39.19 -0.99 -24.33
C GLY A 88 39.01 -1.61 -22.95
N VAL A 89 39.10 -2.94 -22.86
CA VAL A 89 38.93 -3.70 -21.61
C VAL A 89 40.02 -3.35 -20.60
N ALA A 90 41.29 -3.29 -21.04
CA ALA A 90 42.40 -2.96 -20.16
C ALA A 90 42.28 -1.53 -19.60
N GLU A 91 41.78 -0.60 -20.41
CA GLU A 91 41.60 0.80 -20.04
C GLU A 91 40.45 1.00 -19.05
N ILE A 92 39.30 0.33 -19.22
CA ILE A 92 38.20 0.42 -18.26
C ILE A 92 38.57 -0.24 -16.93
N GLU A 93 39.21 -1.42 -16.96
CA GLU A 93 39.68 -2.07 -15.75
C GLU A 93 40.71 -1.21 -15.01
N SER A 94 41.64 -0.57 -15.73
CA SER A 94 42.59 0.37 -15.12
C SER A 94 41.90 1.62 -14.57
N ALA A 95 40.82 2.09 -15.19
CA ALA A 95 40.05 3.23 -14.70
C ALA A 95 39.28 2.88 -13.42
N ILE A 96 38.75 1.65 -13.31
CA ILE A 96 38.09 1.12 -12.11
C ILE A 96 39.08 1.07 -10.95
N GLU A 97 40.27 0.49 -11.15
CA GLU A 97 41.31 0.43 -10.11
C GLU A 97 41.73 1.82 -9.63
N PHE A 98 41.86 2.77 -10.56
CA PHE A 98 42.17 4.16 -10.21
C PHE A 98 41.02 4.87 -9.49
N GLY A 99 39.78 4.54 -9.83
CA GLY A 99 38.56 5.06 -9.19
C GLY A 99 38.32 4.50 -7.79
N TRP A 100 38.74 3.27 -7.53
CA TRP A 100 38.71 2.62 -6.22
C TRP A 100 39.75 3.18 -5.24
N GLY A 101 40.93 3.59 -5.73
CA GLY A 101 42.03 4.10 -4.87
C GLY A 101 41.64 5.17 -3.84
N PRO A 102 40.81 6.18 -4.16
CA PRO A 102 40.29 7.15 -3.18
C PRO A 102 39.51 6.54 -2.01
N LEU A 103 38.82 5.40 -2.19
CA LEU A 103 38.07 4.72 -1.14
C LEU A 103 39.02 4.13 -0.09
N ASP A 104 40.00 3.36 -0.54
CA ASP A 104 41.03 2.76 0.33
C ASP A 104 41.84 3.85 1.06
N GLN A 105 42.21 4.90 0.33
CA GLN A 105 42.89 6.05 0.91
C GLN A 105 42.03 6.75 1.97
N ALA A 106 40.72 6.90 1.75
CA ALA A 106 39.82 7.55 2.69
C ALA A 106 39.59 6.73 3.96
N ALA A 107 39.44 5.42 3.84
CA ALA A 107 39.36 4.52 5.00
C ALA A 107 40.62 4.62 5.86
N LEU A 108 41.80 4.54 5.23
CA LEU A 108 43.09 4.65 5.92
C LEU A 108 43.28 6.01 6.59
N GLN A 109 42.99 7.11 5.89
CA GLN A 109 43.18 8.47 6.42
C GLN A 109 42.22 8.83 7.54
N SER A 110 41.10 8.11 7.66
CA SER A 110 40.06 8.33 8.67
C SER A 110 40.09 7.28 9.78
N GLU A 111 41.14 6.45 9.86
CA GLU A 111 41.32 5.40 10.86
C GLU A 111 40.15 4.40 10.91
N ILE A 112 39.58 4.09 9.75
CA ILE A 112 38.51 3.10 9.60
C ILE A 112 39.15 1.72 9.40
N PRO A 113 38.92 0.74 10.28
CA PRO A 113 39.55 -0.58 10.24
C PRO A 113 38.83 -1.55 9.27
N ILE A 114 38.44 -1.06 8.08
CA ILE A 114 37.74 -1.84 7.05
C ILE A 114 38.62 -1.87 5.80
N ASN A 115 38.84 -3.06 5.24
CA ASN A 115 39.58 -3.26 4.01
C ASN A 115 38.62 -3.52 2.84
N PHE A 116 38.48 -2.56 1.94
CA PHE A 116 37.66 -2.74 0.74
C PHE A 116 38.44 -3.48 -0.34
N ARG A 117 37.87 -4.51 -0.97
CA ARG A 117 38.56 -5.32 -1.99
C ARG A 117 37.70 -5.52 -3.22
N ILE A 118 38.25 -5.25 -4.41
CA ILE A 118 37.58 -5.64 -5.65
C ILE A 118 37.77 -7.15 -5.87
N VAL A 119 36.67 -7.89 -5.96
CA VAL A 119 36.67 -9.35 -6.18
C VAL A 119 36.39 -9.74 -7.63
N GLY A 120 35.74 -8.87 -8.40
CA GLY A 120 35.42 -9.10 -9.80
C GLY A 120 35.28 -7.80 -10.59
N LYS A 121 35.60 -7.87 -11.89
CA LYS A 121 35.35 -6.82 -12.89
C LYS A 121 34.75 -7.47 -14.11
N VAL A 122 33.48 -7.20 -14.42
CA VAL A 122 32.72 -7.94 -15.44
C VAL A 122 31.99 -6.97 -16.39
N GLU A 123 32.05 -7.24 -17.70
CA GLU A 123 31.23 -6.53 -18.69
C GLU A 123 29.81 -7.11 -18.68
N ILE A 124 28.79 -6.28 -18.44
CA ILE A 124 27.38 -6.68 -18.48
C ILE A 124 26.73 -6.23 -19.79
N SER A 125 25.79 -7.02 -20.33
CA SER A 125 25.14 -6.73 -21.61
C SER A 125 24.01 -5.70 -21.50
N TYR A 126 24.31 -4.54 -20.90
CA TYR A 126 23.35 -3.48 -20.63
C TYR A 126 23.53 -2.26 -21.55
N THR A 127 22.42 -1.68 -22.00
CA THR A 127 22.40 -0.38 -22.69
C THR A 127 21.96 0.70 -21.70
N GLU A 128 22.86 1.65 -21.42
CA GLU A 128 22.63 2.77 -20.51
C GLU A 128 21.35 3.53 -20.84
N SER A 129 20.49 3.77 -19.84
CA SER A 129 19.22 4.51 -20.03
C SER A 129 19.43 6.02 -20.23
N GLY A 130 20.57 6.53 -19.76
CA GLY A 130 20.86 7.96 -19.67
C GLY A 130 20.42 8.60 -18.36
N SER A 131 19.71 7.88 -17.48
CA SER A 131 19.37 8.31 -16.12
C SER A 131 19.88 7.32 -15.08
N MET A 132 20.77 7.77 -14.19
CA MET A 132 21.40 6.87 -13.23
C MET A 132 20.41 6.31 -12.20
N SER A 133 19.32 7.03 -11.90
CA SER A 133 18.27 6.50 -11.02
C SER A 133 17.53 5.32 -11.65
N THR A 134 17.31 5.36 -12.98
CA THR A 134 16.72 4.25 -13.74
C THR A 134 17.70 3.10 -13.84
N ASP A 135 18.98 3.39 -14.09
CA ASP A 135 20.03 2.36 -14.15
C ASP A 135 20.22 1.67 -12.81
N LEU A 136 20.15 2.40 -11.68
CA LEU A 136 20.22 1.83 -10.33
C LEU A 136 18.99 0.99 -9.98
N ALA A 137 17.79 1.42 -10.40
CA ALA A 137 16.58 0.64 -10.17
C ALA A 137 16.66 -0.73 -10.84
N ARG A 138 17.03 -0.76 -12.13
CA ARG A 138 17.23 -2.00 -12.90
C ARG A 138 18.35 -2.88 -12.36
N LEU A 139 19.44 -2.27 -11.88
CA LEU A 139 20.56 -3.02 -11.32
C LEU A 139 20.21 -3.72 -9.99
N ARG A 140 19.24 -3.17 -9.24
CA ARG A 140 18.91 -3.62 -7.89
C ARG A 140 17.79 -4.66 -7.85
N ILE A 141 16.80 -4.52 -8.73
CA ILE A 141 15.57 -5.31 -8.66
C ILE A 141 15.86 -6.62 -9.40
N PRO A 142 15.85 -7.77 -8.72
CA PRO A 142 15.96 -9.05 -9.40
C PRO A 142 14.69 -9.30 -10.24
N ASP A 143 14.84 -10.11 -11.29
CA ASP A 143 13.74 -10.65 -12.10
C ASP A 143 12.88 -9.60 -12.81
N ASP A 144 13.43 -8.40 -13.06
CA ASP A 144 12.77 -7.34 -13.83
C ASP A 144 13.00 -7.47 -15.35
N GLY A 145 13.75 -8.49 -15.75
CA GLY A 145 14.12 -8.79 -17.14
C GLY A 145 15.29 -7.94 -17.64
N VAL A 146 15.97 -7.20 -16.76
CA VAL A 146 17.04 -6.26 -17.11
C VAL A 146 18.20 -6.32 -16.11
N MET A 147 19.34 -6.89 -16.53
CA MET A 147 20.54 -7.07 -15.70
C MET A 147 20.36 -8.06 -14.54
N ASP A 148 19.40 -8.98 -14.63
CA ASP A 148 19.19 -10.03 -13.64
C ASP A 148 20.50 -10.82 -13.38
N GLU A 149 21.35 -10.98 -14.42
CA GLU A 149 22.66 -11.63 -14.29
C GLU A 149 23.63 -10.93 -13.31
N ALA A 150 23.36 -9.67 -12.92
CA ALA A 150 24.15 -8.94 -11.95
C ALA A 150 24.10 -9.58 -10.55
N HIS A 151 22.96 -10.18 -10.20
CA HIS A 151 22.76 -10.85 -8.92
C HIS A 151 23.54 -12.18 -8.89
N ASP A 152 23.39 -13.03 -9.91
CA ASP A 152 24.19 -14.25 -10.09
C ASP A 152 25.69 -13.98 -10.03
N LEU A 153 26.15 -12.92 -10.72
CA LEU A 153 27.55 -12.54 -10.74
C LEU A 153 28.01 -12.06 -9.37
N ARG A 154 27.19 -11.30 -8.65
CA ARG A 154 27.49 -10.93 -7.28
C ARG A 154 27.76 -12.22 -6.50
N ASP A 155 26.94 -13.27 -6.68
CA ASP A 155 26.99 -14.51 -5.88
C ASP A 155 28.23 -15.31 -6.22
N LEU A 156 28.47 -15.48 -7.52
CA LEU A 156 29.66 -16.11 -8.05
C LEU A 156 30.96 -15.47 -7.55
N TYR A 157 31.02 -14.14 -7.43
CA TYR A 157 32.21 -13.43 -6.96
C TYR A 157 32.24 -13.24 -5.44
N MET A 158 31.21 -13.71 -4.73
CA MET A 158 31.01 -13.50 -3.30
C MET A 158 31.08 -12.02 -2.91
N ALA A 159 30.49 -11.11 -3.69
CA ALA A 159 30.63 -9.67 -3.44
C ALA A 159 29.59 -9.12 -2.44
N ASP A 160 30.05 -8.37 -1.45
CA ASP A 160 29.20 -7.69 -0.48
C ASP A 160 28.48 -6.49 -1.12
N ILE A 161 29.14 -5.80 -2.05
CA ILE A 161 28.65 -4.61 -2.77
C ILE A 161 28.78 -4.79 -4.29
N VAL A 162 27.82 -4.25 -5.07
CA VAL A 162 27.89 -4.15 -6.53
C VAL A 162 27.93 -2.70 -6.98
N MET A 163 28.90 -2.38 -7.83
CA MET A 163 29.03 -1.07 -8.46
C MET A 163 28.95 -1.20 -9.98
N LEU A 164 27.98 -0.54 -10.61
CA LEU A 164 27.88 -0.44 -12.07
C LEU A 164 28.58 0.84 -12.58
N VAL A 165 29.51 0.67 -13.52
CA VAL A 165 30.18 1.77 -14.21
C VAL A 165 29.55 2.00 -15.58
N VAL A 166 28.89 3.15 -15.72
CA VAL A 166 28.33 3.64 -16.99
C VAL A 166 29.28 4.65 -17.64
N ASN A 167 29.19 4.85 -18.95
CA ASN A 167 30.05 5.79 -19.66
C ASN A 167 29.73 7.24 -19.27
N SER A 168 28.45 7.57 -19.11
CA SER A 168 27.95 8.89 -18.71
C SER A 168 26.50 8.81 -18.21
N GLY A 169 26.09 9.71 -17.32
CA GLY A 169 24.69 9.85 -16.88
C GLY A 169 24.33 11.29 -16.54
N ASP A 170 23.11 11.47 -16.04
CA ASP A 170 22.51 12.75 -15.59
C ASP A 170 23.13 13.30 -14.30
N VAL A 171 23.69 12.44 -13.46
CA VAL A 171 24.50 12.78 -12.28
C VAL A 171 25.87 12.08 -12.33
N CYS A 172 26.72 12.28 -11.31
CA CYS A 172 28.05 11.64 -11.27
C CYS A 172 28.05 10.24 -10.66
N GLY A 173 27.07 9.96 -9.81
CA GLY A 173 26.83 8.69 -9.15
C GLY A 173 25.52 8.72 -8.39
N ILE A 174 24.98 7.55 -8.11
CA ILE A 174 23.84 7.33 -7.22
C ILE A 174 23.97 5.94 -6.61
N ALA A 175 23.70 5.82 -5.33
CA ALA A 175 23.59 4.54 -4.65
C ALA A 175 22.46 4.57 -3.63
N ASN A 176 22.04 3.37 -3.22
CA ASN A 176 21.18 3.26 -2.06
C ASN A 176 21.99 3.58 -0.80
N ILE A 177 21.32 4.17 0.19
CA ILE A 177 21.92 4.33 1.50
C ILE A 177 21.73 3.01 2.27
N GLY A 178 22.84 2.38 2.65
CA GLY A 178 22.80 1.14 3.43
C GLY A 178 22.72 1.40 4.94
N VAL A 179 23.11 0.41 5.75
CA VAL A 179 22.81 0.38 7.19
C VAL A 179 23.49 1.51 7.96
N GLY A 180 22.70 2.39 8.58
CA GLY A 180 23.13 3.12 9.77
C GLY A 180 22.97 2.26 11.04
N PRO A 181 23.77 2.44 12.09
CA PRO A 181 23.59 1.68 13.34
C PRO A 181 22.19 1.93 13.94
N GLY A 182 21.37 0.87 14.04
CA GLY A 182 19.97 0.93 14.49
C GLY A 182 18.91 0.73 13.39
N ASN A 183 19.30 0.44 12.14
CA ASN A 183 18.39 0.15 11.04
C ASN A 183 18.58 -1.30 10.53
N THR A 184 17.51 -1.98 10.15
CA THR A 184 17.58 -3.25 9.40
C THR A 184 17.36 -2.96 7.94
N SER A 185 18.39 -3.05 7.10
CA SER A 185 18.20 -3.07 5.65
C SER A 185 18.46 -4.45 5.07
N THR A 186 17.87 -4.65 3.91
CA THR A 186 17.88 -5.86 3.11
C THR A 186 19.02 -5.80 2.06
N PRO A 187 19.47 -6.94 1.49
CA PRO A 187 20.59 -7.03 0.56
C PRO A 187 20.49 -6.18 -0.72
N GLU A 188 19.30 -5.65 -1.05
CA GLU A 188 19.01 -4.83 -2.24
C GLU A 188 19.54 -3.38 -2.10
N ASN A 189 20.02 -2.98 -0.92
CA ASN A 189 20.67 -1.68 -0.72
C ASN A 189 22.18 -1.69 -1.02
N ALA A 190 22.75 -2.82 -1.42
CA ALA A 190 24.18 -2.97 -1.68
C ALA A 190 24.60 -2.66 -3.13
N PHE A 191 23.84 -1.79 -3.82
CA PHE A 191 24.03 -1.49 -5.24
C PHE A 191 24.24 0.02 -5.46
N GLY A 192 25.14 0.34 -6.39
CA GLY A 192 25.43 1.72 -6.79
C GLY A 192 25.79 1.84 -8.26
N VAL A 193 25.57 3.01 -8.84
CA VAL A 193 25.90 3.34 -10.23
C VAL A 193 26.80 4.57 -10.25
N VAL A 194 27.87 4.54 -11.04
CA VAL A 194 28.80 5.65 -11.19
C VAL A 194 29.17 5.94 -12.64
N GLY A 195 29.34 7.22 -12.93
CA GLY A 195 29.84 7.67 -14.22
C GLY A 195 31.35 7.51 -14.31
N ARG A 196 31.84 6.88 -15.38
CA ARG A 196 33.27 6.63 -15.62
C ARG A 196 34.15 7.88 -15.46
N ALA A 197 33.68 9.03 -15.95
CA ALA A 197 34.41 10.30 -15.88
C ALA A 197 34.43 10.94 -14.48
N CYS A 198 33.53 10.52 -13.58
CA CYS A 198 33.39 11.04 -12.22
C CYS A 198 34.08 10.18 -11.15
N MET A 199 34.60 8.99 -11.49
CA MET A 199 35.36 8.18 -10.53
C MET A 199 36.67 8.86 -10.06
N PRO A 200 37.43 9.55 -10.92
CA PRO A 200 38.63 10.29 -10.50
C PRO A 200 38.33 11.57 -9.68
N VAL A 201 39.40 12.21 -9.20
CA VAL A 201 39.33 13.58 -8.67
C VAL A 201 38.79 14.57 -9.73
N PRO A 202 38.01 15.59 -9.33
CA PRO A 202 37.73 16.00 -7.95
C PRO A 202 36.49 15.34 -7.32
N THR A 203 35.69 14.60 -8.09
CA THR A 203 34.38 14.09 -7.64
C THR A 203 34.52 12.86 -6.76
N MET A 204 35.43 11.94 -7.11
CA MET A 204 35.65 10.68 -6.36
C MET A 204 34.36 9.87 -6.17
N ALA A 205 33.49 9.85 -7.18
CA ALA A 205 32.12 9.34 -7.08
C ALA A 205 32.07 7.87 -6.62
N PHE A 206 32.99 7.03 -7.06
CA PHE A 206 33.06 5.62 -6.63
C PHE A 206 33.14 5.49 -5.09
N ALA A 207 34.03 6.24 -4.45
CA ALA A 207 34.20 6.20 -3.00
C ALA A 207 33.04 6.88 -2.26
N HIS A 208 32.43 7.88 -2.88
CA HIS A 208 31.25 8.58 -2.36
C HIS A 208 30.02 7.66 -2.30
N GLU A 209 29.73 6.98 -3.42
CA GLU A 209 28.60 6.06 -3.51
C GLU A 209 28.77 4.84 -2.61
N VAL A 210 29.99 4.28 -2.49
CA VAL A 210 30.26 3.24 -1.48
C VAL A 210 30.03 3.78 -0.07
N GLY A 211 30.32 5.06 0.18
CA GLY A 211 29.96 5.73 1.43
C GLY A 211 28.46 5.67 1.72
N HIS A 212 27.61 5.97 0.73
CA HIS A 212 26.15 5.81 0.86
C HIS A 212 25.77 4.37 1.18
N ILE A 213 26.30 3.38 0.45
CA ILE A 213 26.04 1.96 0.72
C ILE A 213 26.49 1.54 2.13
N MET A 214 27.50 2.21 2.69
CA MET A 214 27.96 2.01 4.08
C MET A 214 27.17 2.83 5.12
N GLY A 215 26.00 3.36 4.76
CA GLY A 215 25.08 4.07 5.64
C GLY A 215 25.39 5.54 5.88
N LEU A 216 26.24 6.14 5.03
CA LEU A 216 26.58 7.54 5.14
C LEU A 216 25.64 8.44 4.35
N MET A 217 25.48 9.64 4.84
CA MET A 217 24.75 10.72 4.19
C MET A 217 25.68 11.90 3.98
N HIS A 218 25.19 12.93 3.30
CA HIS A 218 25.92 14.15 3.09
C HIS A 218 26.08 14.97 4.38
N GLY A 219 25.91 16.29 4.34
CA GLY A 219 26.09 17.16 5.49
C GLY A 219 25.04 16.98 6.59
N TRP A 220 25.24 17.73 7.67
CA TRP A 220 24.31 17.83 8.81
C TRP A 220 22.93 18.38 8.42
N ASP A 221 22.83 19.02 7.26
CA ASP A 221 21.60 19.57 6.69
C ASP A 221 20.71 18.50 6.04
N GLU A 222 21.23 17.31 5.77
CA GLU A 222 20.47 16.21 5.22
C GLU A 222 19.76 15.43 6.34
N SER A 223 18.45 15.20 6.22
CA SER A 223 17.66 14.50 7.25
C SER A 223 17.96 12.99 7.24
N PRO A 224 18.21 12.36 8.39
CA PRO A 224 18.45 10.91 8.48
C PRO A 224 17.28 10.03 7.99
N CYS A 225 16.07 10.58 7.89
CA CYS A 225 14.88 9.78 7.65
C CYS A 225 14.41 9.78 6.20
N ASP A 226 15.03 10.58 5.33
CA ASP A 226 14.79 10.50 3.88
C ASP A 226 15.37 9.21 3.29
N ASN A 227 16.38 8.59 3.94
CA ASN A 227 17.17 7.50 3.37
C ASN A 227 17.65 6.43 4.39
N GLY A 228 17.16 6.41 5.63
CA GLY A 228 17.51 5.36 6.62
C GLY A 228 18.93 5.42 7.18
N GLY A 229 19.61 6.57 7.12
CA GLY A 229 20.96 6.78 7.65
C GLY A 229 20.97 7.21 9.13
N SER A 230 22.14 7.19 9.77
CA SER A 230 22.26 7.63 11.18
C SER A 230 22.39 9.16 11.30
N THR A 231 22.01 9.70 12.46
CA THR A 231 22.09 11.14 12.74
C THR A 231 23.54 11.67 12.67
N TYR A 232 24.52 10.82 13.00
CA TYR A 232 25.94 11.14 13.01
C TYR A 232 26.71 10.63 11.78
N GLY A 233 26.12 9.80 10.92
CA GLY A 233 26.75 9.24 9.71
C GLY A 233 26.89 10.26 8.58
N LYS A 234 27.45 11.44 8.87
CA LYS A 234 27.41 12.62 8.01
C LYS A 234 28.79 13.02 7.51
N GLY A 235 28.82 13.57 6.30
CA GLY A 235 29.92 14.37 5.78
C GLY A 235 30.19 15.62 6.62
N TYR A 236 31.48 15.90 6.80
CA TYR A 236 32.00 17.10 7.46
C TYR A 236 32.58 18.09 6.44
N VAL A 237 32.29 19.37 6.65
CA VAL A 237 32.92 20.52 5.96
C VAL A 237 33.61 21.37 7.02
N GLU A 238 34.88 21.70 6.81
CA GLU A 238 35.62 22.53 7.75
C GLU A 238 35.09 23.98 7.73
N PRO A 239 34.87 24.65 8.88
CA PRO A 239 34.20 25.96 8.95
C PRO A 239 34.77 27.11 8.10
N THR A 240 36.01 27.01 7.62
CA THR A 240 36.64 28.00 6.72
C THR A 240 36.61 27.56 5.25
N ASP A 241 35.87 26.51 4.93
CA ASP A 241 35.80 25.81 3.63
C ASP A 241 37.17 25.33 3.14
N ALA A 242 38.11 25.09 4.07
CA ALA A 242 39.46 24.66 3.73
C ALA A 242 39.47 23.29 3.04
N PHE A 243 38.54 22.40 3.44
CA PHE A 243 38.30 21.10 2.82
C PHE A 243 36.91 20.57 3.21
N MET A 244 36.45 19.56 2.49
CA MET A 244 35.34 18.71 2.90
C MET A 244 35.75 17.24 2.83
N THR A 245 35.15 16.45 3.70
CA THR A 245 35.28 14.99 3.70
C THR A 245 34.50 14.35 2.55
N MET A 246 34.64 13.04 2.36
CA MET A 246 34.12 12.27 1.24
C MET A 246 32.63 12.51 1.01
N MET A 247 31.84 12.63 2.07
CA MET A 247 30.39 12.88 1.98
C MET A 247 30.01 14.35 2.13
N GLY A 248 30.96 15.26 2.39
CA GLY A 248 30.63 16.68 2.56
C GLY A 248 30.02 17.31 1.31
N THR A 249 29.14 18.28 1.50
CA THR A 249 28.50 19.06 0.43
C THR A 249 28.95 20.51 0.49
N GLY A 250 29.11 21.16 -0.66
CA GLY A 250 29.51 22.57 -0.73
C GLY A 250 30.63 22.84 -1.74
N ALA A 251 31.26 24.01 -1.59
CA ALA A 251 32.29 24.50 -2.52
C ALA A 251 33.72 24.18 -2.09
N ALA A 252 33.91 23.60 -0.90
CA ALA A 252 35.22 23.21 -0.39
C ALA A 252 35.84 22.08 -1.24
N THR A 253 37.16 21.93 -1.17
CA THR A 253 37.83 20.84 -1.90
C THR A 253 37.57 19.50 -1.22
N ARG A 254 37.03 18.52 -1.94
CA ARG A 254 36.83 17.15 -1.43
C ARG A 254 38.18 16.47 -1.24
N GLU A 255 38.39 15.93 -0.04
CA GLU A 255 39.57 15.12 0.28
C GLU A 255 39.17 13.66 0.49
N ALA A 256 40.08 12.73 0.17
CA ALA A 256 39.91 11.30 0.41
C ALA A 256 40.02 11.00 1.92
N ARG A 257 38.96 11.37 2.66
CA ARG A 257 38.76 11.19 4.10
C ARG A 257 37.27 11.09 4.40
N PHE A 258 36.83 10.09 5.14
CA PHE A 258 35.52 10.11 5.81
C PHE A 258 35.60 10.93 7.11
N SER A 259 34.47 11.44 7.61
CA SER A 259 34.47 12.22 8.85
C SER A 259 34.78 11.35 10.07
N ASN A 260 35.71 11.81 10.90
CA ASN A 260 36.07 11.18 12.17
C ASN A 260 36.53 12.26 13.16
N PRO A 261 35.80 12.50 14.27
CA PRO A 261 36.18 13.52 15.25
C PRO A 261 37.51 13.24 15.98
N ASP A 262 37.95 11.98 16.01
CA ASP A 262 39.20 11.58 16.66
C ASP A 262 40.44 11.82 15.77
N VAL A 263 40.23 12.13 14.49
CA VAL A 263 41.30 12.35 13.50
C VAL A 263 41.43 13.83 13.17
N LEU A 264 42.66 14.35 13.25
CA LEU A 264 43.00 15.73 12.89
C LEU A 264 43.80 15.82 11.59
N ARG A 265 43.34 16.64 10.65
CA ARG A 265 44.09 17.01 9.45
C ARG A 265 45.26 17.93 9.83
N PHE A 266 46.47 17.54 9.44
CA PHE A 266 47.75 18.16 9.83
C PHE A 266 47.94 18.31 11.35
N GLY A 267 47.26 17.50 12.16
CA GLY A 267 47.32 17.56 13.62
C GLY A 267 46.66 18.78 14.25
N VAL A 268 45.91 19.59 13.48
CA VAL A 268 45.33 20.85 13.97
C VAL A 268 43.89 21.12 13.53
N LEU A 269 43.45 20.60 12.38
CA LEU A 269 42.09 20.82 11.88
C LEU A 269 41.21 19.58 12.16
N PRO A 270 40.04 19.73 12.79
CA PRO A 270 39.11 18.61 12.97
C PRO A 270 38.64 18.06 11.63
N THR A 271 38.35 16.76 11.58
CA THR A 271 37.79 16.11 10.38
C THR A 271 36.38 15.55 10.59
N GLY A 272 35.80 15.79 11.76
CA GLY A 272 34.44 15.40 12.12
C GLY A 272 33.98 16.12 13.39
N VAL A 273 32.76 15.82 13.83
CA VAL A 273 32.13 16.36 15.04
C VAL A 273 31.68 15.19 15.92
N PRO A 274 31.98 15.18 17.24
CA PRO A 274 31.59 14.10 18.14
C PRO A 274 30.09 13.80 18.12
N ILE A 275 29.76 12.53 18.36
CA ILE A 275 28.36 12.08 18.50
C ILE A 275 27.74 12.73 19.74
N GLY A 276 26.55 13.30 19.59
CA GLY A 276 25.82 14.05 20.62
C GLY A 276 26.06 15.56 20.62
N ASP A 277 27.00 16.06 19.82
CA ASP A 277 27.22 17.50 19.63
C ASP A 277 26.36 18.05 18.46
N PRO A 278 26.04 19.36 18.44
CA PRO A 278 25.35 19.97 17.30
C PRO A 278 26.15 19.77 16.00
N GLN A 279 25.47 19.33 14.93
CA GLN A 279 26.09 19.00 13.64
C GLN A 279 27.09 17.83 13.73
N GLU A 280 26.78 16.83 14.56
CA GLU A 280 27.54 15.58 14.65
C GLU A 280 27.86 14.99 13.27
N ALA A 281 29.11 14.57 13.10
CA ALA A 281 29.65 14.10 11.84
C ALA A 281 30.79 13.11 12.13
N ASN A 282 30.41 11.84 12.22
CA ASN A 282 31.27 10.71 12.50
C ASN A 282 30.93 9.52 11.58
N ALA A 283 31.28 9.66 10.30
CA ALA A 283 31.14 8.62 9.30
C ALA A 283 31.97 7.37 9.65
N ALA A 284 33.13 7.52 10.29
CA ALA A 284 33.94 6.37 10.69
C ALA A 284 33.18 5.44 11.65
N ALA A 285 32.54 5.98 12.69
CA ALA A 285 31.73 5.19 13.61
C ALA A 285 30.54 4.52 12.89
N ALA A 286 29.89 5.23 11.96
CA ALA A 286 28.78 4.68 11.19
C ALA A 286 29.24 3.50 10.30
N MET A 287 30.32 3.66 9.53
CA MET A 287 30.85 2.59 8.68
C MET A 287 31.29 1.37 9.49
N ILE A 288 31.93 1.57 10.65
CA ILE A 288 32.34 0.47 11.55
C ILE A 288 31.11 -0.31 12.06
N GLY A 289 30.02 0.39 12.38
CA GLY A 289 28.77 -0.25 12.79
C GLY A 289 28.06 -0.97 11.64
N ALA A 290 28.18 -0.45 10.42
CA ALA A 290 27.56 -1.03 9.22
C ALA A 290 28.31 -2.25 8.67
N ALA A 291 29.65 -2.27 8.80
CA ALA A 291 30.49 -3.27 8.13
C ALA A 291 30.14 -4.73 8.45
N PRO A 292 29.87 -5.13 9.72
CA PRO A 292 29.49 -6.51 10.02
C PRO A 292 28.12 -6.90 9.46
N VAL A 293 27.26 -5.92 9.16
CA VAL A 293 25.95 -6.17 8.54
C VAL A 293 26.12 -6.33 7.03
N ILE A 294 26.91 -5.44 6.41
CA ILE A 294 27.16 -5.46 4.97
C ILE A 294 27.98 -6.69 4.56
N ALA A 295 28.98 -7.07 5.37
CA ALA A 295 29.74 -8.31 5.18
C ALA A 295 28.88 -9.59 5.32
N LYS A 296 27.66 -9.45 5.86
CA LYS A 296 26.66 -10.52 6.01
C LYS A 296 25.49 -10.39 5.06
N TYR A 297 25.49 -9.42 4.15
CA TYR A 297 24.50 -9.40 3.07
C TYR A 297 24.56 -10.65 2.22
N ARG A 298 25.62 -11.45 2.39
CA ARG A 298 25.77 -12.80 1.85
C ARG A 298 26.37 -13.67 2.93
N ASN A 299 25.63 -14.69 3.30
CA ASN A 299 26.02 -15.61 4.36
C ASN A 299 27.05 -16.60 3.77
N ARG A 300 28.30 -16.62 4.29
CA ARG A 300 29.37 -17.56 3.86
C ARG A 300 29.63 -18.69 4.86
N ASP A 301 28.91 -18.68 5.98
CA ASP A 301 28.75 -19.75 6.96
C ASP A 301 27.25 -19.79 7.31
N LEU A 302 26.44 -20.26 6.35
CA LEU A 302 24.99 -20.29 6.39
C LEU A 302 24.43 -20.94 7.64
N ASN A 303 25.14 -21.93 8.15
CA ASN A 303 24.75 -22.73 9.30
C ASN A 303 25.39 -22.25 10.64
N ALA A 304 26.22 -21.19 10.60
CA ALA A 304 26.91 -20.56 11.72
C ALA A 304 27.76 -21.51 12.57
N ASN A 305 28.32 -22.56 11.99
CA ASN A 305 29.08 -23.58 12.72
C ASN A 305 30.58 -23.24 12.88
N GLY A 306 31.03 -22.15 12.26
CA GLY A 306 32.41 -21.65 12.32
C GLY A 306 33.36 -22.30 11.30
N ILE A 307 32.84 -23.05 10.34
CA ILE A 307 33.53 -23.58 9.16
C ILE A 307 32.94 -22.87 7.94
N LEU A 308 33.78 -22.52 6.97
CA LEU A 308 33.27 -21.91 5.75
C LEU A 308 32.52 -22.96 4.92
N ASP A 309 31.37 -22.55 4.42
CA ASP A 309 30.49 -23.34 3.57
C ASP A 309 31.21 -24.00 2.38
N GLU A 310 32.14 -23.28 1.73
CA GLU A 310 32.97 -23.78 0.63
C GLU A 310 33.87 -24.97 1.03
N ASP A 311 34.38 -24.96 2.26
CA ASP A 311 35.21 -26.03 2.82
C ASP A 311 34.33 -27.24 3.18
N GLU A 312 33.10 -27.00 3.61
CA GLU A 312 32.13 -28.04 3.95
C GLU A 312 31.55 -28.75 2.71
N ILE A 313 31.26 -28.01 1.64
CA ILE A 313 30.87 -28.56 0.34
C ILE A 313 32.00 -29.45 -0.22
N THR A 314 33.24 -28.94 -0.19
CA THR A 314 34.42 -29.68 -0.64
C THR A 314 34.67 -30.94 0.22
N ALA A 315 34.37 -30.87 1.52
CA ALA A 315 34.45 -32.00 2.44
C ALA A 315 33.25 -32.97 2.33
N GLY A 316 32.19 -32.59 1.61
CA GLY A 316 30.94 -33.33 1.48
C GLY A 316 30.11 -33.36 2.78
N THR A 317 30.30 -32.38 3.66
CA THR A 317 29.53 -32.19 4.90
C THR A 317 28.36 -31.23 4.73
N LEU A 318 28.40 -30.36 3.72
CA LEU A 318 27.25 -29.60 3.21
C LEU A 318 26.88 -30.09 1.80
N ALA A 319 25.60 -30.03 1.47
CA ALA A 319 25.08 -30.36 0.15
C ALA A 319 25.22 -29.14 -0.79
N ASP A 320 25.52 -29.41 -2.06
CA ASP A 320 25.68 -28.48 -3.19
C ASP A 320 25.19 -29.27 -4.41
N CYS A 321 23.88 -29.23 -4.64
CA CYS A 321 23.25 -30.10 -5.62
C CYS A 321 23.50 -29.65 -7.08
N ASN A 322 23.65 -28.34 -7.29
CA ASN A 322 23.78 -27.68 -8.59
C ASN A 322 25.25 -27.52 -9.03
N GLY A 323 26.19 -27.76 -8.11
CA GLY A 323 27.63 -27.65 -8.34
C GLY A 323 28.09 -26.20 -8.48
N ASN A 324 27.36 -25.24 -7.90
CA ASN A 324 27.68 -23.82 -7.95
C ASN A 324 28.70 -23.40 -6.86
N ASN A 325 29.14 -24.35 -6.00
CA ASN A 325 30.04 -24.13 -4.87
C ASN A 325 29.43 -23.27 -3.73
N TYR A 326 28.09 -23.22 -3.65
CA TYR A 326 27.29 -22.63 -2.58
C TYR A 326 26.47 -23.74 -1.88
N PRO A 327 26.21 -23.67 -0.56
CA PRO A 327 25.45 -24.71 0.10
C PRO A 327 23.97 -24.53 -0.07
N ASP A 328 23.31 -25.67 -0.24
CA ASP A 328 21.85 -25.82 -0.27
C ASP A 328 21.13 -25.19 0.96
N ILE A 329 21.79 -25.07 2.13
CA ILE A 329 21.17 -24.58 3.39
C ILE A 329 20.83 -23.06 3.39
N GLY A 330 21.17 -22.34 2.32
CA GLY A 330 20.85 -20.92 2.13
C GLY A 330 20.27 -20.57 0.78
N GLU A 331 20.05 -21.57 -0.04
CA GLU A 331 19.42 -21.41 -1.33
C GLU A 331 17.90 -21.36 -1.14
N GLN A 332 17.22 -20.88 -2.17
CA GLN A 332 15.79 -20.73 -2.18
C GLN A 332 15.15 -22.12 -2.00
N ASP A 333 14.57 -22.36 -0.84
CA ASP A 333 13.84 -23.57 -0.45
C ASP A 333 12.47 -23.08 0.03
N PHE A 334 11.64 -22.63 -0.92
CA PHE A 334 10.35 -22.05 -0.60
C PHE A 334 9.40 -23.12 -0.02
N ASN A 335 9.52 -24.40 -0.40
CA ASN A 335 8.68 -25.49 0.14
C ASN A 335 9.19 -25.98 1.50
N ARG A 336 10.31 -25.44 1.97
CA ARG A 336 10.95 -25.69 3.27
C ARG A 336 11.06 -27.17 3.56
N ASN A 337 11.36 -27.97 2.54
CA ASN A 337 11.50 -29.41 2.64
C ASN A 337 12.95 -29.82 2.99
N GLY A 338 13.87 -28.83 3.03
CA GLY A 338 15.28 -29.01 3.32
C GLY A 338 16.14 -29.31 2.10
N ILE A 339 15.59 -29.14 0.89
CA ILE A 339 16.23 -29.27 -0.42
C ILE A 339 15.89 -27.98 -1.20
N PRO A 340 16.87 -27.28 -1.77
CA PRO A 340 16.59 -26.09 -2.58
C PRO A 340 15.68 -26.40 -3.76
N ASP A 341 14.86 -25.43 -4.12
CA ASP A 341 13.86 -25.52 -5.18
C ASP A 341 14.47 -25.94 -6.52
N GLU A 342 15.60 -25.32 -6.88
CA GLU A 342 16.37 -25.68 -8.08
C GLU A 342 16.90 -27.13 -8.06
N CYS A 343 17.23 -27.66 -6.88
CA CYS A 343 17.58 -29.07 -6.70
C CYS A 343 16.35 -29.96 -6.88
N ASP A 344 15.22 -29.55 -6.34
CA ASP A 344 13.96 -30.28 -6.43
C ASP A 344 13.49 -30.41 -7.88
N ILE A 345 13.58 -29.33 -8.64
CA ILE A 345 13.27 -29.26 -10.07
C ILE A 345 14.26 -30.11 -10.87
N ALA A 346 15.56 -29.99 -10.61
CA ALA A 346 16.60 -30.74 -11.31
C ALA A 346 16.53 -32.26 -11.03
N MET A 347 16.12 -32.65 -9.83
CA MET A 347 15.92 -34.06 -9.44
C MET A 347 14.54 -34.60 -9.86
N GLY A 348 13.64 -33.73 -10.32
CA GLY A 348 12.27 -34.07 -10.69
C GLY A 348 11.40 -34.49 -9.51
N THR A 349 11.76 -34.07 -8.30
CA THR A 349 10.95 -34.20 -7.08
C THR A 349 9.87 -33.13 -7.01
N SER A 350 10.11 -31.97 -7.64
CA SER A 350 9.11 -30.94 -7.92
C SER A 350 9.00 -30.66 -9.42
N LEU A 351 7.85 -30.12 -9.83
CA LEU A 351 7.62 -29.66 -11.20
C LEU A 351 7.87 -28.16 -11.26
N ASP A 352 8.34 -27.71 -12.41
CA ASP A 352 8.51 -26.31 -12.80
C ASP A 352 8.11 -26.28 -14.27
N ALA A 353 6.81 -26.04 -14.49
CA ALA A 353 6.17 -26.18 -15.79
C ALA A 353 6.40 -24.96 -16.69
N ASP A 354 6.63 -23.79 -16.11
CA ASP A 354 6.81 -22.53 -16.82
C ASP A 354 8.26 -22.03 -16.85
N LEU A 355 9.18 -22.72 -16.17
CA LEU A 355 10.63 -22.56 -16.16
C LEU A 355 11.11 -21.28 -15.47
N ASP A 356 10.39 -20.82 -14.45
CA ASP A 356 10.73 -19.64 -13.67
C ASP A 356 11.73 -19.91 -12.52
N GLY A 357 11.94 -21.18 -12.16
CA GLY A 357 12.86 -21.62 -11.11
C GLY A 357 12.21 -21.78 -9.72
N VAL A 358 10.90 -21.56 -9.60
CA VAL A 358 10.09 -21.85 -8.43
C VAL A 358 9.37 -23.21 -8.65
N PRO A 359 9.13 -24.02 -7.60
CA PRO A 359 8.31 -25.22 -7.74
C PRO A 359 6.84 -24.86 -7.95
N ASP A 360 6.18 -25.49 -8.93
CA ASP A 360 4.74 -25.36 -9.22
C ASP A 360 3.84 -25.54 -7.97
N GLU A 361 4.31 -26.27 -6.96
CA GLU A 361 3.58 -26.49 -5.70
C GLU A 361 3.57 -25.27 -4.76
N LEU A 362 4.33 -24.23 -5.10
CA LEU A 362 4.51 -22.98 -4.36
C LEU A 362 4.15 -21.74 -5.17
N GLU A 363 3.96 -21.86 -6.47
CA GLU A 363 3.24 -20.92 -7.34
C GLU A 363 1.74 -20.91 -7.02
N LEU A 364 1.41 -20.93 -5.74
CA LEU A 364 0.06 -20.77 -5.28
C LEU A 364 -0.29 -19.29 -5.43
N PRO A 365 -1.44 -18.95 -6.05
CA PRO A 365 -1.88 -17.56 -6.15
C PRO A 365 -2.13 -16.93 -4.76
N HIS A 366 -2.13 -17.73 -3.68
CA HIS A 366 -2.30 -17.24 -2.31
C HIS A 366 -1.44 -18.01 -1.31
N ILE A 367 -1.07 -17.33 -0.21
CA ILE A 367 -0.40 -17.90 0.96
C ILE A 367 -1.18 -17.62 2.26
N MET A 368 -1.08 -18.54 3.22
CA MET A 368 -1.74 -18.44 4.53
C MET A 368 -0.78 -17.95 5.61
N VAL A 369 -1.31 -17.05 6.46
CA VAL A 369 -0.62 -16.51 7.65
C VAL A 369 -1.42 -16.88 8.90
N ASN A 370 -0.78 -17.56 9.84
CA ASN A 370 -1.35 -17.91 11.13
C ASN A 370 -0.25 -18.04 12.19
N GLN A 371 -0.22 -17.08 13.12
CA GLN A 371 0.69 -17.07 14.28
C GLN A 371 0.67 -18.36 15.15
N ASN A 372 -0.40 -19.18 15.03
CA ASN A 372 -0.58 -20.40 15.80
C ASN A 372 -0.30 -21.68 14.98
N ALA A 373 0.15 -21.57 13.72
CA ALA A 373 0.47 -22.73 12.90
C ALA A 373 1.63 -23.54 13.51
N ILE A 374 1.62 -24.85 13.32
CA ILE A 374 2.60 -25.78 13.92
C ILE A 374 3.52 -26.46 12.89
N GLY A 375 3.23 -26.28 11.60
CA GLY A 375 3.99 -26.83 10.48
C GLY A 375 5.25 -26.04 10.14
N ASN A 376 5.83 -26.32 8.97
CA ASN A 376 7.09 -25.76 8.49
C ASN A 376 7.00 -24.32 7.93
N GLN A 377 5.84 -23.66 8.03
CA GLN A 377 5.65 -22.24 7.66
C GLN A 377 5.87 -21.92 6.16
N THR A 378 5.50 -22.83 5.27
CA THR A 378 5.55 -22.61 3.81
C THR A 378 4.45 -21.69 3.30
N GLY A 379 3.34 -21.56 4.02
CA GLY A 379 2.19 -20.76 3.60
C GLY A 379 1.22 -21.50 2.68
N VAL A 380 1.45 -22.77 2.34
CA VAL A 380 0.63 -23.52 1.37
C VAL A 380 -0.73 -24.01 1.90
N ASP A 381 -0.85 -24.10 3.23
CA ASP A 381 -2.09 -24.44 3.91
C ASP A 381 -2.08 -23.88 5.35
N TRP A 382 -3.20 -23.99 6.05
CA TRP A 382 -3.32 -23.48 7.42
C TRP A 382 -2.44 -24.20 8.46
N ALA A 383 -2.09 -25.48 8.23
CA ALA A 383 -1.22 -26.21 9.15
C ALA A 383 0.25 -25.76 9.01
N HIS A 384 0.65 -25.39 7.80
CA HIS A 384 1.97 -24.91 7.42
C HIS A 384 1.98 -23.39 7.15
N ALA A 385 1.02 -22.64 7.68
CA ALA A 385 0.94 -21.20 7.47
C ALA A 385 2.14 -20.44 8.07
N ILE A 386 2.50 -19.32 7.45
CA ILE A 386 3.57 -18.44 7.92
C ILE A 386 3.14 -17.78 9.23
N HIS A 387 4.05 -17.62 10.19
CA HIS A 387 3.68 -17.11 11.52
C HIS A 387 3.43 -15.60 11.55
N ASP A 388 4.16 -14.85 10.74
CA ASP A 388 4.14 -13.38 10.75
C ASP A 388 3.80 -12.80 9.37
N LEU A 389 3.01 -11.71 9.36
CA LEU A 389 2.61 -11.06 8.12
C LEU A 389 3.78 -10.33 7.45
N GLN A 390 4.78 -9.84 8.18
CA GLN A 390 5.98 -9.25 7.60
C GLN A 390 6.77 -10.29 6.81
N ASP A 391 6.87 -11.52 7.33
CA ASP A 391 7.55 -12.62 6.65
C ASP A 391 6.80 -13.03 5.37
N ALA A 392 5.47 -13.05 5.42
CA ALA A 392 4.63 -13.31 4.24
C ALA A 392 4.76 -12.21 3.17
N LEU A 393 4.82 -10.93 3.56
CA LEU A 393 5.07 -9.83 2.65
C LEU A 393 6.50 -9.86 2.08
N ALA A 394 7.49 -10.33 2.86
CA ALA A 394 8.84 -10.54 2.36
C ALA A 394 8.87 -11.66 1.32
N LEU A 395 8.17 -12.76 1.56
CA LEU A 395 8.01 -13.86 0.62
C LEU A 395 7.31 -13.44 -0.66
N ALA A 396 6.17 -12.74 -0.56
CA ALA A 396 5.43 -12.23 -1.72
C ALA A 396 6.29 -11.30 -2.59
N ARG A 397 7.16 -10.50 -1.98
CA ARG A 397 8.12 -9.65 -2.70
C ARG A 397 9.21 -10.45 -3.41
N ALA A 398 9.60 -11.60 -2.86
CA ALA A 398 10.68 -12.42 -3.37
C ALA A 398 10.25 -13.37 -4.49
N SER A 399 9.01 -13.88 -4.46
CA SER A 399 8.47 -14.71 -5.55
C SER A 399 8.00 -13.86 -6.72
N GLY A 400 7.17 -12.84 -6.47
CA GLY A 400 6.54 -12.06 -7.55
C GLY A 400 5.23 -12.66 -8.09
N ASP A 401 4.90 -13.91 -7.76
CA ASP A 401 3.71 -14.63 -8.28
C ASP A 401 2.55 -14.70 -7.28
N ILE A 402 2.80 -14.33 -6.02
CA ILE A 402 1.79 -14.33 -4.97
C ILE A 402 0.84 -13.15 -5.18
N GLU A 403 -0.43 -13.45 -5.48
CA GLU A 403 -1.48 -12.45 -5.69
C GLU A 403 -2.27 -12.15 -4.40
N GLU A 404 -2.33 -13.08 -3.44
CA GLU A 404 -3.08 -12.89 -2.21
C GLU A 404 -2.39 -13.43 -0.93
N ILE A 405 -2.65 -12.78 0.19
CA ILE A 405 -2.25 -13.22 1.54
C ILE A 405 -3.50 -13.35 2.40
N TRP A 406 -3.77 -14.56 2.88
CA TRP A 406 -4.89 -14.88 3.76
C TRP A 406 -4.43 -14.94 5.21
N VAL A 407 -4.96 -14.06 6.05
CA VAL A 407 -4.48 -13.87 7.41
C VAL A 407 -5.52 -14.35 8.41
N ALA A 408 -5.17 -15.39 9.18
CA ALA A 408 -6.00 -15.91 10.26
C ALA A 408 -6.15 -14.89 11.39
N VAL A 409 -7.27 -14.97 12.11
CA VAL A 409 -7.61 -14.14 13.26
C VAL A 409 -6.48 -14.15 14.28
N GLY A 410 -6.08 -12.95 14.69
CA GLY A 410 -4.92 -12.72 15.52
C GLY A 410 -4.55 -11.24 15.53
N THR A 411 -3.49 -10.92 16.27
CA THR A 411 -2.89 -9.59 16.28
C THR A 411 -1.50 -9.70 15.68
N TYR A 412 -1.30 -9.11 14.51
CA TYR A 412 -0.02 -9.07 13.81
C TYR A 412 0.57 -7.67 13.99
N LEU A 413 1.81 -7.64 14.46
CA LEU A 413 2.50 -6.41 14.81
C LEU A 413 3.37 -5.96 13.65
N THR A 414 3.47 -4.66 13.44
CA THR A 414 4.40 -4.07 12.47
C THR A 414 5.87 -4.41 12.79
N GLY A 415 6.17 -4.65 14.07
CA GLY A 415 7.45 -5.09 14.60
C GLY A 415 7.40 -5.35 16.10
N THR A 416 8.52 -5.76 16.70
CA THR A 416 8.63 -6.06 18.15
C THR A 416 9.80 -5.37 18.84
N ASP A 417 10.51 -4.49 18.11
CA ASP A 417 11.73 -3.81 18.57
C ASP A 417 11.48 -2.36 19.05
N GLY A 418 10.23 -1.91 18.99
CA GLY A 418 9.79 -0.57 19.36
C GLY A 418 10.26 0.52 18.40
N GLN A 419 10.63 0.15 17.18
CA GLN A 419 11.07 1.08 16.15
C GLN A 419 9.85 1.65 15.42
N ARG A 420 9.55 2.92 15.65
CA ARG A 420 8.36 3.58 15.08
C ARG A 420 8.30 3.62 13.55
N SER A 421 9.40 3.33 12.84
CA SER A 421 9.44 3.20 11.38
C SER A 421 8.95 1.85 10.85
N ARG A 422 8.70 0.87 11.73
CA ARG A 422 8.11 -0.41 11.33
C ARG A 422 6.69 -0.20 10.83
N GLN A 423 6.35 -0.83 9.73
CA GLN A 423 5.03 -0.77 9.10
C GLN A 423 4.87 -1.97 8.18
N PHE A 424 3.63 -2.32 7.83
CA PHE A 424 3.36 -3.25 6.74
C PHE A 424 3.43 -2.47 5.43
N ASN A 425 4.50 -2.71 4.66
CA ASN A 425 4.66 -2.12 3.33
C ASN A 425 3.90 -2.99 2.33
N LEU A 426 2.78 -2.45 1.83
CA LEU A 426 1.94 -3.14 0.87
C LEU A 426 2.65 -3.24 -0.50
N ILE A 427 2.28 -4.26 -1.27
CA ILE A 427 2.89 -4.62 -2.56
C ILE A 427 1.78 -4.56 -3.62
N ALA A 428 2.03 -3.82 -4.70
CA ALA A 428 1.10 -3.74 -5.83
C ALA A 428 0.75 -5.13 -6.35
N GLY A 429 -0.54 -5.40 -6.55
CA GLY A 429 -1.03 -6.70 -7.01
C GLY A 429 -1.16 -7.77 -5.93
N VAL A 430 -0.74 -7.50 -4.69
CA VAL A 430 -0.86 -8.46 -3.57
C VAL A 430 -1.98 -8.05 -2.63
N ASN A 431 -3.10 -8.77 -2.70
CA ASN A 431 -4.27 -8.55 -1.86
C ASN A 431 -4.06 -9.09 -0.44
N ILE A 432 -4.58 -8.41 0.58
CA ILE A 432 -4.56 -8.87 1.97
C ILE A 432 -5.98 -9.08 2.47
N ARG A 433 -6.30 -10.32 2.82
CA ARG A 433 -7.60 -10.74 3.33
C ARG A 433 -7.46 -11.22 4.77
N GLY A 434 -8.13 -10.56 5.70
CA GLY A 434 -8.25 -10.95 7.10
C GLY A 434 -9.51 -11.75 7.40
N GLY A 435 -9.68 -12.10 8.68
CA GLY A 435 -10.91 -12.69 9.19
C GLY A 435 -11.05 -14.21 9.04
N PHE A 436 -9.96 -14.92 8.73
CA PHE A 436 -9.97 -16.38 8.64
C PHE A 436 -9.83 -17.04 10.02
N LEU A 437 -10.48 -18.16 10.29
CA LEU A 437 -10.29 -18.96 11.49
C LEU A 437 -9.11 -19.92 11.40
N GLY A 438 -8.58 -20.14 10.19
CA GLY A 438 -7.45 -21.03 9.95
C GLY A 438 -7.86 -22.45 9.56
N SER A 439 -9.02 -22.59 8.92
CA SER A 439 -9.53 -23.88 8.44
C SER A 439 -10.22 -23.82 7.07
N GLU A 440 -10.39 -22.62 6.55
CA GLU A 440 -11.13 -22.31 5.33
C GLU A 440 -10.37 -22.74 4.06
N SER A 441 -11.11 -23.15 3.05
CA SER A 441 -10.59 -23.47 1.71
C SER A 441 -10.92 -22.40 0.66
N SER A 442 -11.75 -21.42 1.02
CA SER A 442 -12.19 -20.30 0.17
C SER A 442 -12.46 -19.06 1.03
N PRO A 443 -12.30 -17.82 0.49
CA PRO A 443 -12.70 -16.59 1.16
C PRO A 443 -14.19 -16.53 1.55
N ASP A 444 -15.05 -17.27 0.84
CA ASP A 444 -16.50 -17.32 1.08
C ASP A 444 -16.90 -18.13 2.33
N GLU A 445 -15.97 -18.95 2.85
CA GLU A 445 -16.19 -19.74 4.07
C GLU A 445 -15.96 -18.92 5.36
N ARG A 446 -15.43 -17.69 5.22
CA ARG A 446 -15.17 -16.79 6.36
C ARG A 446 -16.48 -16.47 7.09
N MET A 447 -16.45 -16.58 8.42
CA MET A 447 -17.58 -16.17 9.24
C MET A 447 -17.81 -14.64 9.15
N PRO A 448 -19.08 -14.19 9.21
CA PRO A 448 -19.37 -12.77 9.30
C PRO A 448 -18.83 -12.20 10.62
N ASP A 449 -18.49 -10.91 10.60
CA ASP A 449 -17.99 -10.14 11.75
C ASP A 449 -16.69 -10.68 12.40
N VAL A 450 -15.91 -11.49 11.68
CA VAL A 450 -14.58 -11.93 12.12
C VAL A 450 -13.52 -11.13 11.37
N TYR A 451 -12.59 -10.54 12.13
CA TYR A 451 -11.56 -9.64 11.63
C TYR A 451 -10.18 -10.03 12.13
N THR A 452 -9.16 -9.75 11.32
CA THR A 452 -7.76 -9.86 11.72
C THR A 452 -7.23 -8.50 12.17
N THR A 453 -6.48 -8.44 13.27
CA THR A 453 -5.92 -7.18 13.79
C THR A 453 -4.50 -6.97 13.29
N LEU A 454 -4.26 -5.82 12.64
CA LEU A 454 -2.96 -5.26 12.33
C LEU A 454 -2.70 -4.09 13.28
N SER A 455 -1.62 -4.16 14.05
CA SER A 455 -1.36 -3.18 15.10
C SER A 455 0.02 -2.55 15.02
N GLY A 456 0.05 -1.23 15.21
CA GLY A 456 1.27 -0.46 15.39
C GLY A 456 1.87 -0.50 16.80
N ASP A 457 1.20 -1.07 17.80
CA ASP A 457 1.68 -1.18 19.19
C ASP A 457 2.68 -2.34 19.34
N GLN A 458 3.96 -2.04 19.14
CA GLN A 458 5.00 -3.05 18.99
C GLN A 458 5.37 -3.74 20.31
N LEU A 459 5.31 -3.00 21.41
CA LEU A 459 5.61 -3.52 22.74
C LEU A 459 4.35 -3.97 23.49
N GLN A 460 3.18 -3.88 22.85
CA GLN A 460 1.89 -4.26 23.42
C GLN A 460 1.65 -3.61 24.78
N ASN A 461 1.99 -2.33 24.87
CA ASN A 461 2.01 -1.59 26.13
C ASN A 461 0.96 -0.48 26.20
N ASP A 462 0.18 -0.33 25.13
CA ASP A 462 -0.96 0.56 25.10
C ASP A 462 -2.10 -0.02 25.94
N GLY A 463 -2.59 0.75 26.91
CA GLY A 463 -3.79 0.40 27.64
C GLY A 463 -5.04 0.92 26.93
N GLU A 464 -6.23 0.51 27.38
CA GLU A 464 -7.49 1.14 26.94
C GLU A 464 -7.75 2.50 27.62
N LEU A 465 -6.97 2.92 28.62
CA LEU A 465 -7.20 4.17 29.40
C LEU A 465 -5.91 4.79 29.98
N VAL A 466 -5.71 6.09 29.71
CA VAL A 466 -4.81 7.10 30.33
C VAL A 466 -3.50 6.57 30.93
N GLY A 467 -2.44 6.65 30.12
CA GLY A 467 -1.08 6.24 30.49
C GLY A 467 -0.29 5.64 29.32
N ASP A 468 -0.95 5.46 28.17
CA ASP A 468 -0.41 4.86 26.95
C ASP A 468 0.97 5.40 26.60
N VAL A 469 1.87 4.45 26.37
CA VAL A 469 3.24 4.74 25.97
C VAL A 469 3.28 4.61 24.45
N LYS A 470 2.70 5.58 23.74
CA LYS A 470 2.73 5.65 22.26
C LYS A 470 4.15 5.86 21.66
N ALA A 471 5.19 5.73 22.48
CA ALA A 471 6.57 6.00 22.12
C ALA A 471 7.20 4.89 21.25
N ASP A 472 6.66 3.67 21.32
CA ASP A 472 7.05 2.57 20.45
C ASP A 472 6.11 2.33 19.27
N ASN A 473 4.93 2.98 19.28
CA ASN A 473 3.95 2.84 18.22
C ASN A 473 4.51 3.27 16.87
N SER A 474 4.25 2.43 15.88
CA SER A 474 4.49 2.72 14.47
C SER A 474 3.82 4.01 14.04
N LEU A 475 4.51 4.77 13.19
CA LEU A 475 3.96 5.99 12.59
C LEU A 475 2.73 5.66 11.74
N HIS A 476 2.88 4.68 10.83
CA HIS A 476 1.81 4.14 10.00
C HIS A 476 1.71 2.64 10.26
N VAL A 477 0.50 2.09 10.39
CA VAL A 477 0.33 0.62 10.42
C VAL A 477 0.51 0.06 9.00
N LEU A 478 -0.16 0.68 8.03
CA LEU A 478 -0.14 0.31 6.61
C LEU A 478 0.45 1.44 5.76
N MET A 479 1.31 1.09 4.81
CA MET A 479 1.93 2.06 3.89
C MET A 479 1.81 1.59 2.44
N VAL A 480 1.34 2.49 1.57
CA VAL A 480 1.44 2.36 0.10
C VAL A 480 2.25 3.54 -0.44
N ASN A 481 3.30 3.28 -1.21
CA ASN A 481 4.20 4.33 -1.70
C ASN A 481 4.55 4.14 -3.18
N ARG A 482 4.04 5.01 -4.05
CA ARG A 482 4.38 5.13 -5.48
C ARG A 482 4.26 3.81 -6.23
N GLN A 483 3.12 3.16 -6.08
CA GLN A 483 2.79 1.86 -6.67
C GLN A 483 1.50 2.00 -7.48
N TYR A 484 1.46 1.36 -8.66
CA TYR A 484 0.29 1.40 -9.55
C TYR A 484 -0.32 -0.01 -9.62
N GLY A 485 -1.65 -0.09 -9.56
CA GLY A 485 -2.39 -1.34 -9.44
C GLY A 485 -3.07 -1.46 -8.07
N PRO A 486 -4.40 -1.68 -8.01
CA PRO A 486 -5.13 -1.66 -6.75
C PRO A 486 -4.71 -2.81 -5.84
N ILE A 487 -4.49 -2.47 -4.57
CA ILE A 487 -4.26 -3.43 -3.49
C ILE A 487 -5.57 -3.59 -2.73
N LEU A 488 -6.12 -4.81 -2.66
CA LEU A 488 -7.30 -5.09 -1.85
C LEU A 488 -6.93 -5.29 -0.38
N LEU A 489 -7.63 -4.60 0.50
CA LEU A 489 -7.66 -4.81 1.95
C LEU A 489 -9.08 -5.20 2.36
N ASP A 490 -9.23 -6.37 2.99
CA ASP A 490 -10.54 -6.99 3.25
C ASP A 490 -10.58 -7.59 4.69
N ARG A 491 -11.55 -7.21 5.53
CA ARG A 491 -11.76 -7.70 6.92
C ARG A 491 -10.58 -7.55 7.88
N LEU A 492 -10.06 -6.33 7.97
CA LEU A 492 -8.95 -5.97 8.86
C LEU A 492 -9.38 -4.95 9.92
N TYR A 493 -8.95 -5.17 11.16
CA TYR A 493 -8.79 -4.10 12.15
C TYR A 493 -7.43 -3.47 11.98
N VAL A 494 -7.37 -2.16 11.76
CA VAL A 494 -6.13 -1.40 11.64
C VAL A 494 -6.06 -0.40 12.79
N GLN A 495 -5.10 -0.58 13.70
CA GLN A 495 -5.08 0.17 14.95
C GLN A 495 -3.69 0.52 15.49
N SER A 496 -3.68 1.48 16.41
CA SER A 496 -2.49 1.90 17.18
C SER A 496 -1.37 2.55 16.36
N GLY A 497 -1.66 3.05 15.16
CA GLY A 497 -0.74 3.97 14.48
C GLY A 497 -0.67 5.33 15.17
N TYR A 498 0.52 5.92 15.23
CA TYR A 498 0.76 7.18 15.95
C TYR A 498 1.74 8.07 15.17
N ALA A 499 1.26 8.87 14.22
CA ALA A 499 2.05 9.73 13.33
C ALA A 499 2.17 11.19 13.86
N ASP A 500 2.86 11.37 14.99
CA ASP A 500 2.92 12.65 15.76
C ASP A 500 4.00 13.66 15.33
N SER A 501 4.61 13.45 14.15
CA SER A 501 5.84 14.11 13.68
C SER A 501 7.06 13.87 14.58
N ASN A 502 8.01 13.07 14.09
CA ASN A 502 9.39 13.25 14.50
C ASN A 502 10.01 14.32 13.58
N LEU A 503 10.12 15.56 14.06
CA LEU A 503 10.67 16.74 13.37
C LEU A 503 12.06 16.53 12.73
N ASN A 504 12.77 15.45 13.08
CA ASN A 504 14.06 15.10 12.50
C ASN A 504 13.97 14.30 11.19
N CYS A 505 12.76 13.93 10.79
CA CYS A 505 12.47 13.11 9.63
C CYS A 505 11.62 13.86 8.61
N GLY A 506 12.26 14.40 7.57
CA GLY A 506 11.51 14.86 6.39
C GLY A 506 10.69 13.70 5.80
N GLY A 507 9.48 14.00 5.30
CA GLY A 507 8.57 13.01 4.73
C GLY A 507 7.16 13.09 5.31
N PHE A 508 6.21 12.39 4.67
CA PHE A 508 4.79 12.31 5.04
C PHE A 508 4.53 11.49 6.33
N MET A 509 5.50 11.44 7.26
CA MET A 509 5.48 10.70 8.53
C MET A 509 4.50 11.27 9.57
N ASP A 510 3.81 12.33 9.19
CA ASP A 510 2.76 13.01 9.92
C ASP A 510 1.36 12.68 9.37
N HIS A 511 1.26 11.83 8.34
CA HIS A 511 0.00 11.45 7.69
C HIS A 511 -0.50 10.07 8.14
N GLY A 512 -1.79 9.77 8.03
CA GLY A 512 -2.31 8.39 7.94
C GLY A 512 -1.81 7.43 9.02
N GLY A 513 -2.25 7.60 10.27
CA GLY A 513 -1.81 6.74 11.37
C GLY A 513 -2.16 5.27 11.11
N GLY A 514 -3.41 5.01 10.71
CA GLY A 514 -3.83 3.67 10.29
C GLY A 514 -3.23 3.29 8.94
N ILE A 515 -3.58 4.05 7.89
CA ILE A 515 -3.02 3.87 6.55
C ILE A 515 -2.61 5.20 5.92
N PHE A 516 -1.42 5.21 5.31
CA PHE A 516 -1.00 6.25 4.41
C PHE A 516 -0.74 5.67 3.00
N ALA A 517 -1.60 6.05 2.05
CA ALA A 517 -1.46 5.69 0.64
C ALA A 517 -1.05 6.92 -0.18
N PHE A 518 0.19 6.91 -0.69
CA PHE A 518 0.75 8.01 -1.48
C PHE A 518 1.12 7.54 -2.87
N ASN A 519 0.49 8.12 -3.90
CA ASN A 519 0.60 7.67 -5.27
C ASN A 519 0.40 6.16 -5.39
N GLY A 520 -0.65 5.66 -4.74
CA GLY A 520 -0.96 4.25 -4.57
C GLY A 520 -2.44 3.98 -4.81
N ASP A 521 -2.75 2.92 -5.54
CA ASP A 521 -4.12 2.45 -5.74
C ASP A 521 -4.53 1.50 -4.62
N VAL A 522 -5.72 1.72 -4.05
CA VAL A 522 -6.23 0.90 -2.95
C VAL A 522 -7.70 0.57 -3.16
N GLU A 523 -8.07 -0.65 -2.84
CA GLU A 523 -9.45 -1.06 -2.62
C GLU A 523 -9.57 -1.51 -1.16
N ILE A 524 -10.31 -0.76 -0.36
CA ILE A 524 -10.44 -1.02 1.08
C ILE A 524 -11.90 -1.33 1.35
N ARG A 525 -12.17 -2.56 1.78
CA ARG A 525 -13.53 -3.02 2.04
C ARG A 525 -13.67 -3.79 3.33
N GLU A 526 -14.83 -3.66 3.96
CA GLU A 526 -15.17 -4.37 5.20
C GLU A 526 -14.04 -4.27 6.25
N CYS A 527 -13.35 -3.13 6.35
CA CYS A 527 -12.28 -2.91 7.32
C CYS A 527 -12.70 -1.91 8.40
N GLU A 528 -12.05 -1.98 9.57
CA GLU A 528 -12.26 -1.03 10.65
C GLU A 528 -10.94 -0.37 11.07
N PHE A 529 -10.91 0.96 10.97
CA PHE A 529 -9.75 1.79 11.32
C PHE A 529 -10.05 2.48 12.64
N ARG A 530 -9.30 2.13 13.69
CA ARG A 530 -9.58 2.62 15.04
C ARG A 530 -8.35 2.92 15.88
N TYR A 531 -8.49 3.86 16.79
CA TYR A 531 -7.43 4.23 17.75
C TYR A 531 -6.11 4.61 17.08
N ASN A 532 -6.18 5.11 15.85
CA ASN A 532 -5.02 5.65 15.16
C ASN A 532 -4.97 7.15 15.37
N ALA A 533 -3.78 7.70 15.51
CA ALA A 533 -3.56 9.12 15.59
C ALA A 533 -2.48 9.56 14.61
N ALA A 534 -2.67 10.72 14.00
CA ALA A 534 -1.69 11.35 13.13
C ALA A 534 -1.90 12.85 13.20
N LEU A 535 -0.95 13.66 12.75
CA LEU A 535 -1.23 15.08 12.55
C LEU A 535 -2.27 15.25 11.42
N ILE A 536 -2.11 14.50 10.33
CA ILE A 536 -2.94 14.59 9.13
C ILE A 536 -3.60 13.23 8.87
N GLY A 537 -4.93 13.13 8.99
CA GLY A 537 -5.66 11.88 8.73
C GLY A 537 -5.34 10.79 9.74
N GLY A 538 -5.89 10.88 10.95
CA GLY A 538 -5.62 9.92 12.03
C GLY A 538 -5.88 8.47 11.60
N GLY A 539 -7.07 8.20 11.06
CA GLY A 539 -7.42 6.87 10.55
C GLY A 539 -6.78 6.58 9.20
N MET A 540 -7.05 7.44 8.21
CA MET A 540 -6.73 7.16 6.81
C MET A 540 -6.33 8.43 6.05
N VAL A 541 -5.28 8.32 5.24
CA VAL A 541 -4.93 9.29 4.20
C VAL A 541 -4.73 8.57 2.87
N ILE A 542 -5.51 8.96 1.87
CA ILE A 542 -5.35 8.50 0.47
C ILE A 542 -4.99 9.72 -0.37
N SER A 543 -3.82 9.67 -1.02
CA SER A 543 -3.27 10.76 -1.82
C SER A 543 -2.85 10.30 -3.22
N ASN A 544 -3.54 10.82 -4.25
CA ASN A 544 -3.18 10.75 -5.68
C ASN A 544 -2.91 9.35 -6.29
N GLY A 545 -3.87 8.42 -6.29
CA GLY A 545 -3.79 7.20 -7.10
C GLY A 545 -4.16 7.40 -8.58
N THR A 546 -4.27 6.29 -9.32
CA THR A 546 -5.04 6.14 -10.56
C THR A 546 -6.44 5.60 -10.31
N VAL A 547 -6.62 4.76 -9.29
CA VAL A 547 -7.91 4.21 -8.84
C VAL A 547 -7.90 4.08 -7.32
N SER A 548 -8.96 4.50 -6.64
CA SER A 548 -9.13 4.26 -5.19
C SER A 548 -10.58 4.02 -4.85
N ARG A 549 -10.86 2.88 -4.20
CA ARG A 549 -12.19 2.46 -3.77
C ARG A 549 -12.19 2.21 -2.29
N VAL A 550 -13.06 2.88 -1.57
CA VAL A 550 -13.19 2.75 -0.12
C VAL A 550 -14.66 2.53 0.18
N HIS A 551 -15.01 1.31 0.59
CA HIS A 551 -16.41 0.97 0.83
C HIS A 551 -16.65 0.00 1.98
N ASP A 552 -17.84 0.06 2.57
CA ASP A 552 -18.25 -0.85 3.67
C ASP A 552 -17.31 -0.84 4.89
N ASN A 553 -16.60 0.28 5.11
CA ASN A 553 -15.64 0.40 6.21
C ASN A 553 -16.24 1.10 7.43
N PHE A 554 -15.66 0.82 8.59
CA PHE A 554 -15.94 1.56 9.83
C PHE A 554 -14.69 2.32 10.32
N ILE A 555 -14.67 3.64 10.12
CA ILE A 555 -13.57 4.50 10.53
C ILE A 555 -13.99 5.26 11.79
N HIS A 556 -13.46 4.86 12.95
CA HIS A 556 -13.88 5.46 14.20
C HIS A 556 -12.81 5.61 15.27
N SER A 557 -13.04 6.51 16.22
CA SER A 557 -12.14 6.71 17.37
C SER A 557 -10.69 6.99 16.96
N ASN A 558 -10.49 7.63 15.79
CA ASN A 558 -9.19 8.11 15.35
C ASN A 558 -9.03 9.60 15.69
N THR A 559 -7.78 10.06 15.78
CA THR A 559 -7.47 11.40 16.27
C THR A 559 -6.51 12.15 15.36
N ALA A 560 -6.88 13.38 14.97
CA ALA A 560 -5.93 14.34 14.43
C ALA A 560 -5.23 15.09 15.58
N LEU A 561 -3.92 14.90 15.71
CA LEU A 561 -3.07 15.47 16.76
C LEU A 561 -2.88 16.98 16.56
N GLU A 562 -2.54 17.69 17.65
CA GLU A 562 -2.24 19.12 17.60
C GLU A 562 -0.83 19.37 17.01
N ALA A 563 -0.74 20.01 15.84
CA ALA A 563 0.54 20.47 15.30
C ALA A 563 1.10 21.65 16.11
N LEU A 564 2.32 21.50 16.66
CA LEU A 564 2.96 22.49 17.54
C LEU A 564 3.35 23.84 16.88
N ALA A 565 3.04 24.10 15.60
CA ALA A 565 3.33 25.40 15.00
C ALA A 565 2.48 25.73 13.75
N TYR A 566 1.53 26.66 13.92
CA TYR A 566 0.95 27.45 12.82
C TYR A 566 1.92 28.49 12.23
N SER A 567 3.20 28.48 12.61
CA SER A 567 4.16 29.54 12.28
C SER A 567 5.32 29.04 11.42
N SER A 568 5.33 29.46 10.15
CA SER A 568 6.48 29.71 9.26
C SER A 568 6.74 28.80 8.06
N LEU A 569 6.02 27.69 7.86
CA LEU A 569 6.13 26.89 6.62
C LEU A 569 4.82 26.99 5.83
N GLY A 570 4.91 27.44 4.58
CA GLY A 570 3.78 27.85 3.74
C GLY A 570 2.56 26.93 3.78
N THR A 571 1.39 27.56 3.74
CA THR A 571 0.09 26.92 3.60
C THR A 571 0.03 26.18 2.26
N SER A 572 0.21 24.86 2.28
CA SER A 572 -0.28 24.03 1.18
C SER A 572 -1.80 23.98 1.29
N PRO A 573 -2.56 24.23 0.21
CA PRO A 573 -4.02 24.12 0.23
C PRO A 573 -4.53 22.69 0.45
N PHE A 574 -3.64 21.68 0.46
CA PHE A 574 -3.94 20.26 0.68
C PHE A 574 -3.74 19.77 2.12
N ARG A 575 -3.39 20.64 3.08
CA ARG A 575 -3.29 20.25 4.50
C ARG A 575 -4.68 20.30 5.16
N GLY A 576 -5.51 19.28 4.91
CA GLY A 576 -6.54 18.89 5.87
C GLY A 576 -5.86 18.30 7.11
N TYR A 577 -6.39 18.57 8.30
CA TYR A 577 -5.98 17.88 9.53
C TYR A 577 -7.21 17.07 9.94
N ALA A 578 -7.42 15.93 9.27
CA ALA A 578 -8.61 15.11 9.46
C ALA A 578 -8.41 14.07 10.57
N GLY A 579 -9.33 13.94 11.52
CA GLY A 579 -9.29 12.89 12.52
C GLY A 579 -9.52 11.50 11.93
N GLY A 580 -10.61 11.37 11.16
CA GLY A 580 -11.00 10.14 10.49
C GLY A 580 -10.28 9.94 9.16
N VAL A 581 -10.77 10.59 8.12
CA VAL A 581 -10.40 10.30 6.73
C VAL A 581 -9.96 11.56 5.99
N GLN A 582 -8.88 11.44 5.25
CA GLN A 582 -8.44 12.45 4.30
C GLN A 582 -8.25 11.88 2.90
N LEU A 583 -8.94 12.50 1.95
CA LEU A 583 -8.96 12.15 0.54
C LEU A 583 -8.36 13.30 -0.27
N ASN A 584 -7.15 13.13 -0.78
CA ASN A 584 -6.44 14.15 -1.56
C ASN A 584 -6.17 13.62 -2.98
N SER A 585 -7.04 13.89 -3.93
CA SER A 585 -6.92 13.30 -5.26
C SER A 585 -7.46 14.23 -6.33
N ASN A 586 -7.00 14.07 -7.57
CA ASN A 586 -7.62 14.72 -8.74
C ASN A 586 -8.48 13.73 -9.56
N LEU A 587 -8.76 12.55 -9.00
CA LEU A 587 -9.58 11.51 -9.63
C LEU A 587 -11.08 11.83 -9.53
N SER A 588 -11.89 11.18 -10.36
CA SER A 588 -13.33 11.40 -10.43
C SER A 588 -14.08 10.14 -10.87
N GLY A 589 -15.35 9.99 -10.48
CA GLY A 589 -16.22 8.94 -11.00
C GLY A 589 -15.79 7.54 -10.55
N GLU A 590 -15.77 6.57 -11.49
CA GLU A 590 -15.47 5.15 -11.23
C GLU A 590 -14.08 4.92 -10.62
N ASP A 591 -13.14 5.84 -10.90
CA ASP A 591 -11.76 5.79 -10.41
C ASP A 591 -11.64 6.26 -8.96
N PHE A 592 -12.64 6.96 -8.40
CA PHE A 592 -12.60 7.39 -7.01
C PHE A 592 -13.93 7.29 -6.30
N GLN A 593 -14.06 6.28 -5.45
CA GLN A 593 -15.31 5.93 -4.80
C GLN A 593 -15.15 5.87 -3.29
N PHE A 594 -16.07 6.53 -2.60
CA PHE A 594 -16.21 6.48 -1.15
C PHE A 594 -17.68 6.20 -0.82
N VAL A 595 -18.02 4.92 -0.68
CA VAL A 595 -19.42 4.44 -0.64
C VAL A 595 -19.68 3.55 0.57
N ASN A 596 -20.86 3.57 1.18
CA ASN A 596 -21.22 2.68 2.30
C ASN A 596 -20.31 2.76 3.54
N ASN A 597 -19.59 3.86 3.76
CA ASN A 597 -18.68 3.97 4.91
C ASN A 597 -19.38 4.57 6.13
N ARG A 598 -18.97 4.10 7.31
CA ARG A 598 -19.32 4.70 8.61
C ARG A 598 -18.10 5.44 9.17
N VAL A 599 -18.21 6.75 9.31
CA VAL A 599 -17.16 7.61 9.89
C VAL A 599 -17.68 8.23 11.17
N GLN A 600 -17.30 7.68 12.32
CA GLN A 600 -17.90 8.05 13.61
C GLN A 600 -16.91 8.25 14.74
N PHE A 601 -17.24 9.08 15.73
CA PHE A 601 -16.43 9.24 16.95
C PHE A 601 -14.96 9.62 16.73
N ASN A 602 -14.63 10.15 15.55
CA ASN A 602 -13.29 10.64 15.30
C ASN A 602 -13.15 12.02 15.95
N GLU A 603 -11.93 12.34 16.34
CA GLU A 603 -11.58 13.55 17.06
C GLU A 603 -10.51 14.33 16.32
N ASP A 604 -10.55 15.65 16.47
CA ASP A 604 -9.54 16.54 15.91
C ASP A 604 -9.26 17.70 16.86
N TYR A 605 -8.01 18.15 16.89
CA TYR A 605 -7.56 19.31 17.65
C TYR A 605 -7.22 20.53 16.78
N GLN A 606 -7.48 20.49 15.47
CA GLN A 606 -7.11 21.55 14.52
C GLN A 606 -8.19 21.95 13.52
N PHE A 607 -8.63 21.02 12.65
CA PHE A 607 -9.42 21.36 11.47
C PHE A 607 -10.64 20.49 11.16
N VAL A 608 -10.55 19.17 11.00
CA VAL A 608 -11.73 18.35 10.67
C VAL A 608 -11.69 17.06 11.47
N SER A 609 -12.76 16.69 12.15
CA SER A 609 -12.77 15.38 12.84
C SER A 609 -13.23 14.23 11.94
N GLY A 610 -14.25 14.40 11.10
CA GLY A 610 -14.78 13.38 10.21
C GLY A 610 -13.96 13.18 8.93
N VAL A 611 -14.44 13.76 7.83
CA VAL A 611 -13.91 13.55 6.47
C VAL A 611 -13.46 14.87 5.84
N TYR A 612 -12.24 14.89 5.30
CA TYR A 612 -11.72 15.98 4.48
C TYR A 612 -11.45 15.51 3.06
N ILE A 613 -12.03 16.19 2.07
CA ILE A 613 -11.78 15.93 0.65
C ILE A 613 -11.14 17.15 0.02
N ALA A 614 -9.98 16.96 -0.62
CA ALA A 614 -9.30 17.96 -1.40
C ALA A 614 -9.02 17.50 -2.83
N GLY A 615 -9.61 18.23 -3.80
CA GLY A 615 -9.47 17.91 -5.22
C GLY A 615 -10.46 16.85 -5.72
N GLY A 616 -10.58 16.77 -7.05
CA GLY A 616 -11.31 15.71 -7.74
C GLY A 616 -12.83 15.77 -7.57
N ALA A 617 -13.50 14.69 -7.97
CA ALA A 617 -14.94 14.51 -7.82
C ALA A 617 -15.28 13.04 -7.49
N PRO A 618 -15.04 12.59 -6.24
CA PRO A 618 -15.37 11.23 -5.85
C PRO A 618 -16.88 10.96 -5.95
N VAL A 619 -17.24 9.72 -6.30
CA VAL A 619 -18.58 9.19 -6.01
C VAL A 619 -18.69 9.07 -4.50
N PHE A 620 -19.51 9.91 -3.88
CA PHE A 620 -19.68 9.99 -2.43
C PHE A 620 -21.13 9.66 -2.04
N ALA A 621 -21.39 8.39 -1.75
CA ALA A 621 -22.74 7.88 -1.57
C ALA A 621 -22.89 6.97 -0.35
N ASN A 622 -24.09 6.89 0.23
CA ASN A 622 -24.40 5.94 1.32
C ASN A 622 -23.51 6.04 2.57
N ASN A 623 -22.90 7.20 2.84
CA ASN A 623 -22.00 7.34 3.97
C ASN A 623 -22.74 7.86 5.21
N ILE A 624 -22.45 7.26 6.37
CA ILE A 624 -22.80 7.79 7.69
C ILE A 624 -21.59 8.56 8.22
N ILE A 625 -21.73 9.86 8.45
CA ILE A 625 -20.71 10.70 9.09
C ILE A 625 -21.33 11.29 10.35
N THR A 626 -21.09 10.66 11.51
CA THR A 626 -21.81 11.03 12.73
C THR A 626 -20.98 11.03 14.01
N ASN A 627 -21.36 11.87 14.97
CA ASN A 627 -20.70 11.95 16.29
C ASN A 627 -19.18 12.22 16.23
N ASN A 628 -18.67 12.79 15.15
CA ASN A 628 -17.29 13.25 15.10
C ASN A 628 -17.19 14.59 15.85
N THR A 629 -16.12 14.78 16.62
CA THR A 629 -15.95 15.94 17.50
C THR A 629 -14.66 16.68 17.19
N SER A 630 -14.76 17.98 16.87
CA SER A 630 -13.56 18.83 16.79
C SER A 630 -13.46 19.71 18.03
N TYR A 631 -12.26 19.72 18.62
CA TYR A 631 -11.85 20.60 19.71
C TYR A 631 -11.02 21.79 19.20
N GLY A 632 -10.56 21.73 17.94
CA GLY A 632 -9.64 22.68 17.35
C GLY A 632 -10.24 24.04 17.06
N THR A 633 -9.48 25.11 17.29
CA THR A 633 -9.98 26.49 17.16
C THR A 633 -10.60 26.82 15.79
N TYR A 634 -10.21 26.12 14.72
CA TYR A 634 -10.68 26.31 13.35
C TYR A 634 -11.45 25.09 12.81
N GLY A 635 -11.98 24.27 13.72
CA GLY A 635 -12.52 22.95 13.44
C GLY A 635 -13.91 22.92 12.81
N ALA A 636 -14.05 22.26 11.66
CA ALA A 636 -15.27 21.58 11.23
C ALA A 636 -15.30 20.14 11.75
N SER A 637 -16.45 19.46 11.68
CA SER A 637 -16.59 18.15 12.34
C SER A 637 -17.11 17.03 11.45
N GLY A 638 -18.04 17.30 10.55
CA GLY A 638 -18.60 16.30 9.64
C GLY A 638 -17.75 16.12 8.39
N LEU A 639 -18.13 16.83 7.32
CA LEU A 639 -17.53 16.72 6.00
C LEU A 639 -17.06 18.08 5.50
N TYR A 640 -15.78 18.18 5.13
CA TYR A 640 -15.20 19.39 4.55
C TYR A 640 -14.71 19.11 3.12
N LEU A 641 -15.20 19.91 2.17
CA LEU A 641 -14.83 19.83 0.76
C LEU A 641 -14.00 21.04 0.36
N ASN A 642 -12.86 20.84 -0.28
CA ASN A 642 -11.98 21.92 -0.74
C ASN A 642 -11.44 21.67 -2.13
N LEU A 643 -11.47 22.66 -3.02
CA LEU A 643 -10.90 22.53 -4.38
C LEU A 643 -11.46 21.32 -5.14
N VAL A 644 -12.66 20.86 -4.79
CA VAL A 644 -13.32 19.77 -5.50
C VAL A 644 -13.99 20.32 -6.75
N ASP A 645 -14.06 19.48 -7.77
CA ASP A 645 -14.83 19.73 -8.98
C ASP A 645 -16.34 19.54 -8.69
N ASP A 646 -17.18 19.25 -9.70
CA ASP A 646 -18.62 19.03 -9.50
C ASP A 646 -18.90 17.75 -8.69
N VAL A 647 -18.91 17.86 -7.36
CA VAL A 647 -19.14 16.75 -6.42
C VAL A 647 -20.62 16.60 -6.12
N GLU A 648 -21.10 15.37 -6.21
CA GLU A 648 -22.41 14.96 -5.75
C GLU A 648 -22.28 14.12 -4.48
N ILE A 649 -22.91 14.59 -3.41
CA ILE A 649 -23.12 13.84 -2.17
C ILE A 649 -24.55 13.30 -2.24
N SER A 650 -24.69 12.00 -2.44
CA SER A 650 -26.00 11.35 -2.48
C SER A 650 -26.19 10.48 -1.26
N ASN A 651 -27.44 10.30 -0.82
CA ASN A 651 -27.79 9.18 0.04
C ASN A 651 -27.04 9.12 1.40
N CYS A 652 -26.61 10.26 1.93
CA CYS A 652 -25.76 10.30 3.12
C CYS A 652 -26.54 10.73 4.37
N VAL A 653 -26.06 10.29 5.54
CA VAL A 653 -26.47 10.82 6.85
C VAL A 653 -25.27 11.53 7.47
N ILE A 654 -25.31 12.86 7.52
CA ILE A 654 -24.29 13.69 8.18
C ILE A 654 -24.93 14.30 9.41
N ALA A 655 -24.70 13.73 10.59
CA ALA A 655 -25.49 14.09 11.76
C ALA A 655 -24.74 14.06 13.09
N TYR A 656 -25.18 14.86 14.05
CA TYR A 656 -24.64 14.86 15.44
C TYR A 656 -23.13 15.15 15.54
N ASN A 657 -22.49 15.69 14.49
CA ASN A 657 -21.11 16.11 14.57
C ASN A 657 -21.01 17.43 15.35
N THR A 658 -19.98 17.55 16.19
CA THR A 658 -19.85 18.66 17.15
C THR A 658 -18.53 19.40 17.00
N GLY A 659 -18.60 20.70 16.70
CA GLY A 659 -17.44 21.58 16.55
C GLY A 659 -17.29 22.56 17.71
N PRO A 660 -16.15 23.26 17.82
CA PRO A 660 -15.87 24.14 18.94
C PRO A 660 -16.47 25.55 18.78
N VAL A 661 -16.63 26.23 19.91
CA VAL A 661 -17.29 27.54 20.07
C VAL A 661 -16.57 28.75 19.42
N ALA A 662 -15.39 28.57 18.83
CA ALA A 662 -14.37 29.62 18.87
C ALA A 662 -14.37 30.63 17.69
N PHE A 663 -14.81 30.28 16.48
CA PHE A 663 -14.64 31.17 15.30
C PHE A 663 -15.80 31.16 14.29
N SER A 664 -15.97 32.28 13.59
CA SER A 664 -17.17 32.67 12.86
C SER A 664 -17.25 32.23 11.38
N ASN A 665 -16.56 31.17 10.94
CA ASN A 665 -16.58 30.74 9.52
C ASN A 665 -16.53 29.20 9.32
N TYR A 666 -16.81 28.40 10.35
CA TYR A 666 -16.74 26.93 10.29
C TYR A 666 -18.03 26.33 10.85
N ASN A 667 -18.50 25.22 10.27
CA ASN A 667 -19.70 24.50 10.71
C ASN A 667 -19.35 23.04 11.07
N SER A 668 -20.33 22.32 11.60
CA SER A 668 -20.10 20.94 12.03
C SER A 668 -20.71 19.90 11.11
N GLY A 669 -21.61 20.26 10.20
CA GLY A 669 -22.19 19.34 9.21
C GLY A 669 -21.32 19.22 7.95
N LEU A 670 -21.85 19.71 6.83
CA LEU A 670 -21.19 19.78 5.53
C LEU A 670 -20.66 21.20 5.30
N GLN A 671 -19.38 21.32 4.97
CA GLN A 671 -18.75 22.58 4.59
C GLN A 671 -18.17 22.53 3.18
N GLY A 672 -18.61 23.47 2.33
CA GLY A 672 -17.97 23.77 1.05
C GLY A 672 -16.96 24.89 1.19
N GLY A 673 -15.70 24.60 0.88
CA GLY A 673 -14.62 25.56 0.73
C GLY A 673 -14.60 26.18 -0.67
N ARG A 674 -13.40 26.31 -1.27
CA ARG A 674 -13.21 26.84 -2.64
C ARG A 674 -13.46 25.75 -3.67
N SER A 675 -14.70 25.46 -3.99
CA SER A 675 -15.07 24.36 -4.90
C SER A 675 -15.89 24.88 -6.08
N ASP A 676 -15.96 24.11 -7.17
CA ASP A 676 -16.72 24.52 -8.35
C ASP A 676 -18.22 24.37 -8.12
N LYS A 677 -18.68 23.16 -7.78
CA LYS A 677 -20.08 22.86 -7.49
C LYS A 677 -20.24 21.72 -6.48
N ILE A 678 -21.20 21.88 -5.56
CA ILE A 678 -21.58 20.87 -4.57
C ILE A 678 -23.08 20.61 -4.72
N THR A 679 -23.44 19.37 -5.04
CA THR A 679 -24.84 18.93 -5.08
C THR A 679 -25.09 17.97 -3.93
N VAL A 680 -26.16 18.18 -3.16
CA VAL A 680 -26.59 17.25 -2.10
C VAL A 680 -27.93 16.67 -2.49
N SER A 681 -27.98 15.36 -2.70
CA SER A 681 -29.17 14.63 -3.15
C SER A 681 -29.55 13.56 -2.12
N ASN A 682 -30.84 13.33 -1.89
CA ASN A 682 -31.37 12.20 -1.09
C ASN A 682 -30.68 12.03 0.27
N SER A 683 -30.28 13.13 0.93
CA SER A 683 -29.42 13.07 2.11
C SER A 683 -30.10 13.70 3.33
N ILE A 684 -29.68 13.28 4.52
CA ILE A 684 -30.12 13.85 5.77
C ILE A 684 -28.93 14.52 6.46
N ILE A 685 -29.02 15.84 6.66
CA ILE A 685 -28.04 16.62 7.43
C ILE A 685 -28.73 17.17 8.68
N TRP A 686 -28.38 16.60 9.85
CA TRP A 686 -29.22 16.75 11.04
C TRP A 686 -28.45 16.90 12.36
N LYS A 687 -28.86 17.84 13.21
CA LYS A 687 -28.29 18.03 14.57
C LYS A 687 -26.77 18.17 14.63
N ASN A 688 -26.12 18.59 13.55
CA ASN A 688 -24.74 19.05 13.64
C ASN A 688 -24.74 20.39 14.38
N SER A 689 -23.76 20.59 15.26
CA SER A 689 -23.72 21.79 16.10
C SER A 689 -22.29 22.22 16.33
N ILE A 690 -22.00 23.48 16.06
CA ILE A 690 -20.89 24.14 16.75
C ILE A 690 -21.33 24.40 18.19
N GLY A 691 -20.45 24.28 19.18
CA GLY A 691 -20.80 24.35 20.62
C GLY A 691 -21.37 25.69 21.13
N ASN A 692 -21.78 26.60 20.24
CA ASN A 692 -22.41 27.88 20.55
C ASN A 692 -23.84 27.97 19.99
N PRO A 693 -24.85 27.41 20.70
CA PRO A 693 -26.24 27.51 20.29
C PRO A 693 -26.70 28.98 20.33
N GLY A 694 -26.81 29.61 19.16
CA GLY A 694 -27.30 30.99 18.99
C GLY A 694 -26.46 31.92 18.12
N LEU A 695 -25.26 31.52 17.66
CA LEU A 695 -24.48 32.31 16.67
C LEU A 695 -24.91 32.06 15.22
N TYR A 696 -25.32 30.84 14.89
CA TYR A 696 -25.77 30.42 13.56
C TYR A 696 -27.20 29.93 13.59
N GLY A 697 -27.90 30.09 12.46
CA GLY A 697 -29.16 29.40 12.26
C GLY A 697 -28.93 27.89 12.21
N ASP A 698 -29.96 27.11 12.53
CA ASP A 698 -29.87 25.66 12.51
C ASP A 698 -29.45 25.12 11.11
N GLU A 699 -29.85 25.80 10.02
CA GLU A 699 -29.47 25.49 8.63
C GLU A 699 -27.95 25.65 8.37
N ASP A 700 -27.35 26.77 8.81
CA ASP A 700 -25.91 27.04 8.60
C ASP A 700 -25.02 26.01 9.33
N ASN A 701 -25.47 25.54 10.50
CA ASN A 701 -24.76 24.48 11.24
C ASN A 701 -24.76 23.14 10.47
N GLN A 702 -25.78 22.92 9.63
CA GLN A 702 -25.91 21.72 8.81
C GLN A 702 -25.12 21.86 7.51
N PHE A 703 -25.33 22.93 6.74
CA PHE A 703 -24.67 23.12 5.46
C PHE A 703 -24.24 24.58 5.28
N PHE A 704 -22.92 24.78 5.16
CA PHE A 704 -22.31 26.09 5.02
C PHE A 704 -21.38 26.12 3.82
N ILE A 705 -21.48 27.20 3.04
CA ILE A 705 -20.63 27.44 1.88
C ILE A 705 -19.79 28.69 2.13
N ALA A 706 -18.47 28.54 2.03
CA ALA A 706 -17.53 29.66 2.10
C ALA A 706 -17.21 30.18 0.69
N GLY A 707 -17.68 31.39 0.36
CA GLY A 707 -17.35 32.06 -0.92
C GLY A 707 -18.42 31.89 -1.99
N ASP A 708 -18.00 31.83 -3.26
CA ASP A 708 -18.88 31.86 -4.44
C ASP A 708 -19.20 30.44 -5.00
N THR A 709 -18.94 29.37 -4.24
CA THR A 709 -19.17 27.97 -4.64
C THR A 709 -20.64 27.74 -5.01
N ILE A 710 -20.86 27.15 -6.18
CA ILE A 710 -22.21 26.78 -6.64
C ILE A 710 -22.71 25.63 -5.76
N HIS A 711 -23.94 25.73 -5.27
CA HIS A 711 -24.53 24.70 -4.44
C HIS A 711 -26.01 24.52 -4.75
N GLU A 712 -26.46 23.28 -4.67
CA GLU A 712 -27.85 22.87 -4.87
C GLU A 712 -28.18 21.69 -3.95
N VAL A 713 -29.36 21.72 -3.33
CA VAL A 713 -29.88 20.61 -2.55
C VAL A 713 -31.11 20.03 -3.25
N LYS A 714 -31.21 18.71 -3.32
CA LYS A 714 -32.29 17.99 -3.98
C LYS A 714 -32.82 16.93 -3.04
N ASN A 715 -34.14 16.94 -2.83
CA ASN A 715 -34.86 15.85 -2.19
C ASN A 715 -34.20 15.37 -0.88
N SER A 716 -33.74 16.35 -0.07
CA SER A 716 -32.94 16.11 1.13
C SER A 716 -33.57 16.77 2.36
N ILE A 717 -33.21 16.28 3.53
CA ILE A 717 -33.61 16.84 4.82
C ILE A 717 -32.43 17.60 5.43
N ILE A 718 -32.64 18.89 5.71
CA ILE A 718 -31.64 19.73 6.37
C ILE A 718 -32.30 20.43 7.56
N MET A 719 -31.77 20.20 8.76
CA MET A 719 -32.31 20.85 9.96
C MET A 719 -32.37 22.37 9.81
N GLY A 720 -33.53 22.95 10.09
CA GLY A 720 -33.71 24.40 10.04
C GLY A 720 -33.79 25.00 8.64
N TRP A 721 -33.93 24.17 7.60
CA TRP A 721 -34.02 24.59 6.20
C TRP A 721 -34.91 25.81 5.99
N THR A 722 -34.33 26.87 5.43
CA THR A 722 -35.02 28.13 5.14
C THR A 722 -35.33 28.28 3.65
N GLY A 723 -34.82 27.37 2.81
CA GLY A 723 -34.93 27.42 1.36
C GLY A 723 -33.85 28.26 0.68
N THR A 724 -32.80 28.65 1.42
CA THR A 724 -31.73 29.53 0.89
C THR A 724 -30.62 28.77 0.18
N LEU A 725 -30.50 27.47 0.38
CA LEU A 725 -29.47 26.60 -0.21
C LEU A 725 -29.80 26.07 -1.63
N ASN A 726 -30.80 26.67 -2.29
CA ASN A 726 -31.33 26.30 -3.61
C ASN A 726 -31.88 24.86 -3.72
N GLY A 727 -32.78 24.66 -4.68
CA GLY A 727 -33.34 23.34 -5.00
C GLY A 727 -34.52 22.89 -4.10
N THR A 728 -34.65 21.59 -3.85
CA THR A 728 -35.79 20.94 -3.19
C THR A 728 -35.36 20.25 -1.89
N GLY A 729 -36.17 20.36 -0.84
CA GLY A 729 -35.87 19.74 0.45
C GLY A 729 -36.83 20.18 1.54
N THR A 730 -36.60 19.68 2.75
CA THR A 730 -37.41 20.00 3.94
C THR A 730 -36.55 20.11 5.20
N GLY A 731 -37.06 20.81 6.21
CA GLY A 731 -36.46 20.87 7.56
C GLY A 731 -37.22 20.06 8.60
N ALA A 732 -38.10 19.15 8.16
CA ALA A 732 -38.86 18.26 9.03
C ALA A 732 -37.94 17.24 9.72
N ASP A 733 -38.33 16.78 10.92
CA ASP A 733 -37.56 15.78 11.66
C ASP A 733 -37.53 14.46 10.90
N PRO A 734 -36.36 13.89 10.57
CA PRO A 734 -36.24 12.63 9.85
C PRO A 734 -36.74 11.41 10.62
N LEU A 735 -37.13 11.54 11.90
CA LEU A 735 -37.70 10.46 12.72
C LEU A 735 -36.85 9.19 12.70
N PHE A 736 -35.56 9.31 13.04
CA PHE A 736 -34.70 8.15 13.26
C PHE A 736 -35.24 7.26 14.37
N THR A 737 -35.19 5.93 14.19
CA THR A 737 -35.70 4.93 15.13
C THR A 737 -35.07 5.07 16.52
N ASP A 738 -33.73 5.15 16.59
CA ASP A 738 -33.01 5.32 17.87
C ASP A 738 -31.63 5.99 17.70
N ALA A 739 -31.63 7.25 17.26
CA ALA A 739 -30.40 8.01 17.07
C ALA A 739 -29.54 8.18 18.34
N ALA A 740 -30.10 7.96 19.53
CA ALA A 740 -29.36 8.03 20.80
C ALA A 740 -28.42 6.82 20.97
N ASN A 741 -28.74 5.70 20.32
CA ASN A 741 -27.93 4.49 20.27
C ASN A 741 -27.28 4.28 18.89
N PHE A 742 -27.13 5.37 18.13
CA PHE A 742 -26.49 5.40 16.80
C PHE A 742 -27.23 4.60 15.71
N ASP A 743 -28.51 4.33 15.93
CA ASP A 743 -29.42 3.78 14.93
C ASP A 743 -30.08 4.92 14.14
N TYR A 744 -29.73 5.00 12.86
CA TYR A 744 -30.22 6.01 11.93
C TYR A 744 -31.22 5.45 10.93
N THR A 745 -31.76 4.24 11.16
CA THR A 745 -32.92 3.74 10.39
C THR A 745 -34.13 4.64 10.57
N LEU A 746 -35.04 4.62 9.61
CA LEU A 746 -36.24 5.46 9.60
C LEU A 746 -37.39 4.80 10.35
N ALA A 747 -38.10 5.56 11.18
CA ALA A 747 -39.36 5.11 11.76
C ALA A 747 -40.53 5.36 10.80
N ALA A 748 -41.59 4.55 10.92
CA ALA A 748 -42.83 4.73 10.16
C ALA A 748 -43.39 6.16 10.27
N GLY A 749 -43.80 6.72 9.14
CA GLY A 749 -44.26 8.11 9.01
C GLY A 749 -43.14 9.16 9.01
N SER A 750 -41.89 8.74 8.86
CA SER A 750 -40.77 9.65 8.62
C SER A 750 -41.00 10.46 7.33
N PRO A 751 -40.71 11.77 7.34
CA PRO A 751 -40.73 12.59 6.13
C PRO A 751 -39.58 12.25 5.17
N ALA A 752 -38.66 11.37 5.56
CA ALA A 752 -37.58 10.87 4.71
C ALA A 752 -38.02 9.75 3.78
N ILE A 753 -39.19 9.15 4.04
CA ILE A 753 -39.72 8.03 3.27
C ILE A 753 -40.34 8.55 1.95
N ASP A 754 -40.06 7.86 0.84
CA ASP A 754 -40.51 8.14 -0.53
C ASP A 754 -40.28 9.59 -1.00
N MET A 755 -39.22 10.24 -0.50
CA MET A 755 -38.95 11.66 -0.77
C MET A 755 -37.80 11.90 -1.74
N GLY A 756 -36.98 10.91 -2.05
CA GLY A 756 -35.74 11.02 -2.82
C GLY A 756 -35.92 11.22 -4.32
N ASP A 757 -34.81 11.35 -5.04
CA ASP A 757 -34.74 11.39 -6.50
C ASP A 757 -34.02 10.14 -7.01
N ASN A 758 -34.74 9.25 -7.69
CA ASN A 758 -34.19 8.01 -8.24
C ASN A 758 -33.10 8.29 -9.30
N ASN A 759 -33.13 9.45 -9.96
CA ASN A 759 -32.13 9.81 -10.97
C ASN A 759 -30.82 10.32 -10.35
N ALA A 760 -30.79 10.57 -9.03
CA ALA A 760 -29.60 11.00 -8.30
C ALA A 760 -28.85 9.81 -7.65
N LEU A 761 -29.33 8.59 -7.85
CA LEU A 761 -28.59 7.38 -7.49
C LEU A 761 -27.34 7.27 -8.39
N PRO A 762 -26.14 7.12 -7.81
CA PRO A 762 -24.94 6.89 -8.59
C PRO A 762 -24.96 5.49 -9.22
N ALA A 763 -24.13 5.26 -10.22
CA ALA A 763 -23.95 3.92 -10.79
C ALA A 763 -23.22 2.99 -9.80
N ASP A 764 -23.54 1.70 -9.83
CA ASP A 764 -22.89 0.67 -9.03
C ASP A 764 -21.57 0.17 -9.64
N PHE A 765 -20.58 1.05 -9.73
CA PHE A 765 -19.28 0.70 -10.30
C PHE A 765 -18.53 -0.42 -9.55
N MET A 766 -18.97 -0.81 -8.34
CA MET A 766 -18.32 -1.81 -7.50
C MET A 766 -19.06 -3.15 -7.45
N ASP A 767 -20.19 -3.29 -8.13
CA ASP A 767 -21.00 -4.53 -8.13
C ASP A 767 -21.34 -4.94 -6.68
N LEU A 768 -21.93 -4.03 -5.91
CA LEU A 768 -22.08 -4.17 -4.46
C LEU A 768 -23.01 -5.32 -4.07
N ASP A 769 -23.95 -5.72 -4.94
CA ASP A 769 -24.81 -6.88 -4.73
C ASP A 769 -24.32 -8.16 -5.45
N ASN A 770 -23.20 -8.06 -6.19
CA ASN A 770 -22.53 -9.15 -6.90
C ASN A 770 -23.40 -9.83 -7.98
N ASP A 771 -24.27 -9.07 -8.64
CA ASP A 771 -25.09 -9.56 -9.75
C ASP A 771 -24.41 -9.39 -11.13
N GLY A 772 -23.35 -8.59 -11.20
CA GLY A 772 -22.53 -8.32 -12.37
C GLY A 772 -22.94 -7.11 -13.21
N ASP A 773 -23.98 -6.34 -12.84
CA ASP A 773 -24.42 -5.12 -13.52
C ASP A 773 -23.81 -3.85 -12.91
N THR A 774 -22.57 -3.51 -13.30
CA THR A 774 -21.89 -2.34 -12.74
C THR A 774 -22.39 -0.98 -13.23
N LEU A 775 -23.41 -0.94 -14.08
CA LEU A 775 -23.94 0.28 -14.70
C LEU A 775 -25.33 0.65 -14.19
N GLU A 776 -25.94 -0.20 -13.38
CA GLU A 776 -27.22 0.08 -12.78
C GLU A 776 -27.12 1.14 -11.67
N PRO A 777 -28.23 1.80 -11.31
CA PRO A 777 -28.27 2.67 -10.14
C PRO A 777 -28.02 1.86 -8.87
N LEU A 778 -27.26 2.43 -7.94
CA LEU A 778 -26.89 1.84 -6.65
C LEU A 778 -28.00 0.96 -6.03
N PRO A 779 -27.86 -0.38 -6.04
CA PRO A 779 -29.00 -1.29 -5.87
C PRO A 779 -29.40 -1.51 -4.42
N ILE A 780 -28.45 -1.33 -3.49
CA ILE A 780 -28.64 -1.61 -2.06
C ILE A 780 -28.41 -0.39 -1.16
N ASP A 781 -29.09 -0.40 -0.02
CA ASP A 781 -28.88 0.52 1.09
C ASP A 781 -27.74 0.04 2.01
N LEU A 782 -27.41 0.81 3.05
CA LEU A 782 -26.32 0.45 3.97
C LEU A 782 -26.60 -0.83 4.79
N ALA A 783 -27.85 -1.24 4.94
CA ALA A 783 -28.22 -2.48 5.61
C ALA A 783 -28.25 -3.70 4.66
N GLY A 784 -27.94 -3.49 3.37
CA GLY A 784 -28.01 -4.53 2.34
C GLY A 784 -29.43 -4.81 1.82
N ASN A 785 -30.41 -3.95 2.12
CA ASN A 785 -31.76 -4.04 1.56
C ASN A 785 -31.82 -3.33 0.21
N THR A 786 -32.83 -3.66 -0.61
CA THR A 786 -33.07 -2.99 -1.89
C THR A 786 -33.29 -1.49 -1.72
N ARG A 787 -32.62 -0.69 -2.55
CA ARG A 787 -32.60 0.77 -2.41
C ARG A 787 -33.85 1.49 -2.91
N GLN A 788 -34.81 0.75 -3.44
CA GLN A 788 -36.07 1.31 -3.89
C GLN A 788 -37.18 0.38 -3.43
N THR A 789 -37.79 0.71 -2.30
CA THR A 789 -38.85 -0.08 -1.65
C THR A 789 -40.02 0.84 -1.33
N ASP A 790 -41.18 0.57 -1.94
CA ASP A 790 -42.39 1.39 -1.77
C ASP A 790 -42.99 1.21 -0.37
N ASP A 791 -43.24 2.30 0.37
CA ASP A 791 -44.12 2.29 1.54
C ASP A 791 -45.54 2.73 1.14
N PRO A 792 -46.50 1.81 0.99
CA PRO A 792 -47.83 2.13 0.47
C PRO A 792 -48.64 3.10 1.36
N ASP A 793 -48.23 3.27 2.62
CA ASP A 793 -48.85 4.19 3.58
C ASP A 793 -48.25 5.61 3.52
N THR A 794 -47.10 5.78 2.87
CA THR A 794 -46.44 7.07 2.64
C THR A 794 -46.74 7.55 1.22
N ALA A 795 -46.75 8.87 1.02
CA ALA A 795 -47.04 9.44 -0.29
C ALA A 795 -45.72 9.74 -1.02
N ASP A 796 -45.61 9.27 -2.26
CA ASP A 796 -44.51 9.60 -3.16
C ASP A 796 -44.38 11.11 -3.34
N THR A 797 -43.39 11.71 -2.67
CA THR A 797 -43.07 13.14 -2.81
C THR A 797 -41.78 13.38 -3.60
N GLY A 798 -41.03 12.30 -3.84
CA GLY A 798 -39.80 12.30 -4.60
C GLY A 798 -39.95 12.43 -6.12
N ASN A 799 -38.83 12.24 -6.82
CA ASN A 799 -38.73 12.35 -8.27
C ASN A 799 -38.26 11.02 -8.88
N GLY A 800 -38.96 10.55 -9.89
CA GLY A 800 -38.69 9.24 -10.49
C GLY A 800 -39.96 8.47 -10.79
N THR A 801 -39.80 7.20 -11.16
CA THR A 801 -40.92 6.25 -11.24
C THR A 801 -40.87 5.41 -9.97
N ALA A 802 -41.99 5.33 -9.25
CA ALA A 802 -42.11 4.49 -8.06
C ALA A 802 -41.68 3.03 -8.35
N PRO A 803 -41.02 2.33 -7.40
CA PRO A 803 -40.70 2.77 -6.03
C PRO A 803 -39.70 3.94 -5.95
N ILE A 804 -39.95 4.88 -5.05
CA ILE A 804 -39.13 6.10 -4.86
C ILE A 804 -38.15 5.86 -3.72
N VAL A 805 -36.87 6.22 -3.93
CA VAL A 805 -35.84 6.07 -2.89
C VAL A 805 -36.07 7.01 -1.71
N ASP A 806 -35.69 6.57 -0.52
CA ASP A 806 -35.72 7.38 0.69
C ASP A 806 -34.53 8.35 0.79
N ALA A 807 -34.70 9.42 1.56
CA ALA A 807 -33.57 10.25 1.94
C ALA A 807 -32.76 9.59 3.07
N GLY A 808 -31.44 9.57 2.91
CA GLY A 808 -30.50 8.99 3.87
C GLY A 808 -29.85 7.71 3.36
N VAL A 809 -29.22 6.98 4.29
CA VAL A 809 -28.42 5.78 3.99
C VAL A 809 -29.22 4.48 4.03
N TYR A 810 -30.41 4.51 4.64
CA TYR A 810 -31.29 3.35 4.80
C TYR A 810 -32.56 3.59 4.01
N GLU A 811 -33.03 2.52 3.36
CA GLU A 811 -34.37 2.45 2.81
C GLU A 811 -35.31 1.92 3.89
N PHE A 812 -36.45 2.58 4.10
CA PHE A 812 -37.47 2.10 5.00
C PHE A 812 -38.04 0.79 4.47
N GLN A 813 -37.94 -0.25 5.29
CA GLN A 813 -38.54 -1.54 5.01
C GLN A 813 -39.92 -1.56 5.68
N PRO A 814 -41.03 -1.36 4.93
CA PRO A 814 -42.35 -1.46 5.51
C PRO A 814 -42.50 -2.86 6.09
N VAL A 815 -43.04 -2.93 7.31
CA VAL A 815 -43.36 -4.23 7.91
C VAL A 815 -44.46 -4.82 7.03
N VAL A 816 -44.07 -5.79 6.19
CA VAL A 816 -45.05 -6.64 5.50
C VAL A 816 -45.76 -7.40 6.61
N VAL A 817 -46.93 -6.90 7.02
CA VAL A 817 -47.85 -7.69 7.80
C VAL A 817 -48.28 -8.79 6.84
N GLU A 818 -47.59 -9.94 6.88
CA GLU A 818 -48.07 -11.08 6.12
C GLU A 818 -49.53 -11.28 6.50
N CYS A 819 -50.39 -11.19 5.49
CA CYS A 819 -51.77 -11.59 5.57
C CYS A 819 -51.84 -12.94 4.86
N PRO A 820 -51.52 -14.08 5.52
CA PRO A 820 -51.67 -15.39 4.91
C PRO A 820 -53.06 -15.63 4.33
N ALA A 821 -54.07 -14.90 4.83
CA ALA A 821 -55.44 -14.96 4.36
C ALA A 821 -55.70 -14.20 3.03
N ASP A 822 -54.84 -13.25 2.63
CA ASP A 822 -54.77 -12.70 1.27
C ASP A 822 -54.04 -13.72 0.37
N PHE A 823 -54.80 -14.70 -0.06
CA PHE A 823 -54.30 -15.84 -0.82
C PHE A 823 -54.07 -15.52 -2.29
N THR A 824 -54.56 -14.36 -2.76
CA THR A 824 -54.35 -13.86 -4.11
C THR A 824 -53.17 -12.88 -4.21
N GLY A 825 -52.74 -12.32 -3.08
CA GLY A 825 -51.61 -11.39 -2.97
C GLY A 825 -51.91 -10.02 -3.58
N ASP A 826 -53.18 -9.61 -3.62
CA ASP A 826 -53.61 -8.35 -4.22
C ASP A 826 -53.89 -7.24 -3.19
N GLY A 827 -53.63 -7.52 -1.91
CA GLY A 827 -53.82 -6.61 -0.78
C GLY A 827 -55.27 -6.44 -0.36
N LEU A 828 -56.22 -7.19 -0.94
CA LEU A 828 -57.65 -7.10 -0.63
C LEU A 828 -58.19 -8.44 -0.13
N LEU A 829 -58.53 -8.50 1.16
CA LEU A 829 -59.15 -9.68 1.73
C LEU A 829 -60.62 -9.84 1.28
N ASP A 830 -60.85 -10.65 0.26
CA ASP A 830 -62.17 -10.84 -0.34
C ASP A 830 -62.49 -12.31 -0.70
N ILE A 831 -63.59 -12.54 -1.43
CA ILE A 831 -64.03 -13.90 -1.75
C ILE A 831 -63.07 -14.63 -2.69
N PHE A 832 -62.25 -13.91 -3.45
CA PHE A 832 -61.27 -14.48 -4.37
C PHE A 832 -60.13 -15.18 -3.62
N ASP A 833 -59.73 -14.71 -2.44
CA ASP A 833 -58.77 -15.42 -1.57
C ASP A 833 -59.31 -16.74 -1.07
N VAL A 834 -60.58 -16.75 -0.65
CA VAL A 834 -61.26 -17.98 -0.23
C VAL A 834 -61.30 -18.98 -1.39
N PHE A 835 -61.54 -18.51 -2.62
CA PHE A 835 -61.52 -19.39 -3.78
C PHE A 835 -60.13 -19.88 -4.14
N ALA A 836 -59.11 -19.03 -4.04
CA ALA A 836 -57.72 -19.39 -4.28
C ALA A 836 -57.24 -20.43 -3.24
N PHE A 837 -57.50 -20.21 -1.96
CA PHE A 837 -57.22 -21.16 -0.88
C PHE A 837 -57.94 -22.49 -1.10
N LEU A 838 -59.25 -22.49 -1.38
CA LEU A 838 -59.99 -23.73 -1.63
C LEU A 838 -59.47 -24.49 -2.86
N ASN A 839 -58.99 -23.78 -3.88
CA ASN A 839 -58.38 -24.43 -5.04
C ASN A 839 -57.05 -25.08 -4.66
N ALA A 840 -56.17 -24.35 -3.95
CA ALA A 840 -54.89 -24.83 -3.44
C ALA A 840 -55.06 -26.04 -2.50
N PHE A 841 -56.03 -25.98 -1.59
CA PHE A 841 -56.39 -27.07 -0.67
C PHE A 841 -56.84 -28.33 -1.43
N ASN A 842 -57.64 -28.17 -2.50
CA ASN A 842 -58.06 -29.30 -3.33
C ASN A 842 -56.91 -29.89 -4.16
N THR A 843 -55.89 -29.10 -4.50
CA THR A 843 -54.70 -29.57 -5.22
C THR A 843 -53.59 -30.05 -4.29
N MET A 844 -53.77 -29.99 -2.97
CA MET A 844 -52.73 -30.27 -1.96
C MET A 844 -51.47 -29.43 -2.21
N ASP A 845 -51.67 -28.18 -2.60
CA ASP A 845 -50.58 -27.22 -2.75
C ASP A 845 -50.02 -26.89 -1.37
N PRO A 846 -48.68 -26.91 -1.15
CA PRO A 846 -48.08 -26.58 0.13
C PRO A 846 -48.56 -25.25 0.75
N ALA A 847 -48.97 -24.27 -0.06
CA ALA A 847 -49.53 -23.01 0.43
C ALA A 847 -50.85 -23.18 1.21
N ALA A 848 -51.56 -24.29 1.04
CA ALA A 848 -52.81 -24.59 1.73
C ALA A 848 -52.63 -25.36 3.05
N ASP A 849 -51.41 -25.74 3.42
CA ASP A 849 -51.06 -26.29 4.75
C ASP A 849 -50.91 -25.12 5.73
N PHE A 850 -52.06 -24.57 6.12
CA PHE A 850 -52.17 -23.34 6.89
C PHE A 850 -51.80 -23.52 8.37
N THR A 851 -51.76 -24.77 8.85
CA THR A 851 -51.30 -25.10 10.20
C THR A 851 -49.82 -25.51 10.25
N GLY A 852 -49.21 -25.78 9.09
CA GLY A 852 -47.78 -26.10 8.94
C GLY A 852 -47.40 -27.48 9.46
N ASP A 853 -48.35 -28.41 9.56
CA ASP A 853 -48.14 -29.74 10.14
C ASP A 853 -47.93 -30.85 9.09
N GLY A 854 -47.96 -30.49 7.81
CA GLY A 854 -47.78 -31.38 6.66
C GLY A 854 -49.03 -32.18 6.29
N LEU A 855 -50.18 -31.91 6.91
CA LEU A 855 -51.46 -32.58 6.64
C LEU A 855 -52.49 -31.57 6.12
N PHE A 856 -53.05 -31.81 4.93
CA PHE A 856 -54.13 -30.99 4.38
C PHE A 856 -55.49 -31.45 4.92
N ASP A 857 -55.94 -30.87 6.02
CA ASP A 857 -57.18 -31.25 6.67
C ASP A 857 -58.07 -30.06 7.09
N ILE A 858 -59.14 -30.34 7.84
CA ILE A 858 -60.12 -29.31 8.20
C ILE A 858 -59.53 -28.23 9.13
N PHE A 859 -58.43 -28.52 9.81
CA PHE A 859 -57.75 -27.57 10.68
C PHE A 859 -57.07 -26.46 9.89
N ASP A 860 -56.57 -26.71 8.68
CA ASP A 860 -56.07 -25.66 7.78
C ASP A 860 -57.18 -24.74 7.31
N VAL A 861 -58.34 -25.31 6.96
CA VAL A 861 -59.52 -24.53 6.57
C VAL A 861 -60.00 -23.65 7.73
N PHE A 862 -59.96 -24.16 8.97
CA PHE A 862 -60.32 -23.35 10.14
C PHE A 862 -59.27 -22.29 10.46
N ALA A 863 -57.98 -22.58 10.30
CA ALA A 863 -56.91 -21.62 10.50
C ALA A 863 -57.03 -20.47 9.49
N PHE A 864 -57.18 -20.79 8.19
CA PHE A 864 -57.42 -19.81 7.13
C PHE A 864 -58.67 -18.95 7.42
N LEU A 865 -59.81 -19.56 7.75
CA LEU A 865 -61.03 -18.80 8.02
C LEU A 865 -60.94 -17.95 9.29
N ASN A 866 -60.15 -18.35 10.28
CA ASN A 866 -59.94 -17.53 11.49
C ASN A 866 -59.13 -16.28 11.16
N GLU A 867 -58.05 -16.42 10.38
CA GLU A 867 -57.25 -15.29 9.90
C GLU A 867 -58.05 -14.39 8.95
N PHE A 868 -58.79 -14.98 8.00
CA PHE A 868 -59.67 -14.26 7.09
C PHE A 868 -60.74 -13.42 7.83
N ASN A 869 -61.31 -13.95 8.91
CA ASN A 869 -62.29 -13.23 9.72
C ASN A 869 -61.67 -12.25 10.72
N ALA A 870 -60.41 -12.43 11.08
CA ALA A 870 -59.65 -11.47 11.88
C ALA A 870 -59.43 -10.17 11.09
N GLY A 871 -59.50 -10.25 9.76
CA GLY A 871 -59.51 -9.09 8.88
C GLY A 871 -58.15 -8.44 8.76
N CYS A 872 -57.09 -9.25 8.69
CA CYS A 872 -55.71 -8.81 8.52
C CYS A 872 -55.64 -7.59 7.57
N PRO A 873 -55.14 -6.43 8.05
CA PRO A 873 -54.94 -5.24 7.24
C PRO A 873 -53.76 -5.40 6.28
#